data_AF-A0A9P9PW86-F1
#
_entry.id   AF-A0A9P9PW86-F1
#
_cell.length_a   1.000
_cell.length_b   1.000
_cell.length_c   1.000
_cell.angle_alpha   90.00
_cell.angle_beta   90.00
_cell.angle_gamma   90.00
#
_symmetry.space_group_name_H-M   'P 1'
#
loop_
_entity.id
_entity.type
_entity.pdbx_description
1 polymer ?
#
loop_
_entity_poly.entity_id
_entity_poly.type
_entity_poly.pdbx_seq_one_letter_code
_entity_poly.pdbx_strand_id
1 'polypeptide(L)'
;MKKKLQEREEKEIAGIMDMVGWKSAKEHILRLEAKVKASEMQGVDLKCEGFGTILMGGSGTGKTTYAHHYGAYLHAVGLVDSPTIKSTTGIYLADGGIFRVKNYIENMESDGGILFIDDAHFLLSPDHSGGVKVLDYLLQTILLHSAKITFILAGTEKGMRKIIGHGNHSTATMFPYLINFEDFQDDELMGIFGKVIKKKWDGKMNVEGGEDGLFVRIATRRVGRGRGMERFGNARAVEAFVGRVWERQVVRRDDYKFTKADILGPDSSNAVLNSPAWIQLQKLTGLEKVKESILSLLELVKANYQREMEEKPLLRVWLNRLFLGPPGTGKTLVAKLYGQLLAEIGILSKGEVLLRNPSDLLGQYIGDSEANTKAVLNAAIGNVLVIDEAYMMYGGGSDGTGNESDCYRQGIIDTLVGEIQSTPGEDRCVLLLGYDTAMEEMLQNSNPGLVRRFPLTDAFRFQNFTPQELENILRTKLADDVLEATEEAIRVAMDVLEKASQRANFGNGGEVANLISKAKTNYQSRISSLPVSNRPQEWILLPQDFDPSFNRHKSAPSNLRKLFADVVGCESVIHKLETYQRVTLAMKSRDLDPREYIPTNFVFKGPPGTGKTTTARKLASVYYDMGLLTEPSVVECSASDLIGKYIGHSGPKTAKVLEKALGREVQYANEVVSELVDLMTKEKFKGKIVVVLAGYEDEMNILLGTNPGLASRFPEEICFANLSPQTCVEILRIRVKQAGIGLGFLEEGQPANAEVTELMAKFVTTKGWGNARDVETLAKGICRGVFASLEGCGDLACTRDVVVGVLRGMLRERMRGGECVEDEVTWGTSEIRGANDRKVVKVNRRTGQRRNE
;
A
#
# COMPACT_ATOMS: atom_id res chain seq x y z
N MET A 1 48.26 -50.16 28.59
CA MET A 1 47.59 -49.39 27.53
C MET A 1 46.15 -49.86 27.33
N LYS A 2 45.90 -51.10 26.87
CA LYS A 2 44.53 -51.67 26.64
C LYS A 2 43.47 -51.31 27.70
N LYS A 3 43.72 -51.54 29.00
CA LYS A 3 42.75 -51.22 30.06
C LYS A 3 42.27 -49.75 30.07
N LYS A 4 43.15 -48.78 29.80
CA LYS A 4 42.80 -47.35 29.70
C LYS A 4 42.02 -46.98 28.43
N LEU A 5 42.09 -47.81 27.38
CA LEU A 5 41.29 -47.63 26.17
C LEU A 5 39.89 -48.19 26.39
N GLN A 6 39.77 -49.34 27.04
CA GLN A 6 38.49 -49.95 27.42
C GLN A 6 37.71 -49.09 28.42
N GLU A 7 38.36 -48.56 29.46
CA GLU A 7 37.78 -47.56 30.39
C GLU A 7 37.30 -46.28 29.67
N ARG A 8 37.87 -45.96 28.49
CA ARG A 8 37.50 -44.80 27.67
C ARG A 8 36.36 -45.14 26.72
N GLU A 9 36.35 -46.34 26.14
CA GLU A 9 35.26 -46.88 25.34
C GLU A 9 33.95 -46.88 26.13
N GLU A 10 33.95 -47.52 27.30
CA GLU A 10 32.80 -47.59 28.22
C GLU A 10 32.30 -46.19 28.61
N LYS A 11 33.21 -45.24 28.82
CA LYS A 11 32.86 -43.84 29.14
C LYS A 11 32.15 -43.13 27.99
N GLU A 12 32.61 -43.26 26.75
CA GLU A 12 31.97 -42.57 25.62
C GLU A 12 30.62 -43.22 25.25
N ILE A 13 30.49 -44.55 25.37
CA ILE A 13 29.19 -45.23 25.27
C ILE A 13 28.24 -44.75 26.38
N ALA A 14 28.68 -44.73 27.64
CA ALA A 14 27.88 -44.22 28.75
C ALA A 14 27.45 -42.76 28.55
N GLY A 15 28.32 -41.92 27.98
CA GLY A 15 28.00 -40.56 27.56
C GLY A 15 26.84 -40.50 26.56
N ILE A 16 26.88 -41.32 25.49
CA ILE A 16 25.79 -41.41 24.51
C ILE A 16 24.50 -41.95 25.15
N MET A 17 24.61 -42.89 26.10
CA MET A 17 23.46 -43.53 26.74
C MET A 17 22.75 -42.63 27.75
N ASP A 18 23.46 -41.76 28.48
CA ASP A 18 22.90 -40.75 29.40
C ASP A 18 22.16 -39.61 28.66
N MET A 19 22.50 -39.33 27.40
CA MET A 19 21.83 -38.28 26.63
C MET A 19 20.33 -38.57 26.48
N VAL A 20 19.50 -37.54 26.67
CA VAL A 20 18.04 -37.68 26.63
C VAL A 20 17.60 -37.96 25.18
N GLY A 21 16.66 -38.91 25.01
CA GLY A 21 16.20 -39.36 23.70
C GLY A 21 17.24 -40.17 22.92
N TRP A 22 17.49 -39.78 21.66
CA TRP A 22 18.52 -40.33 20.77
C TRP A 22 18.38 -41.82 20.40
N LYS A 23 17.16 -42.36 20.26
CA LYS A 23 16.89 -43.78 19.96
C LYS A 23 17.76 -44.33 18.82
N SER A 24 17.72 -43.73 17.63
CA SER A 24 18.49 -44.19 16.46
C SER A 24 20.01 -44.09 16.65
N ALA A 25 20.49 -43.09 17.38
CA ALA A 25 21.92 -42.91 17.64
C ALA A 25 22.46 -43.88 18.70
N LYS A 26 21.64 -44.25 19.70
CA LYS A 26 21.90 -45.30 20.68
C LYS A 26 21.88 -46.69 20.05
N GLU A 27 20.88 -46.98 19.20
CA GLU A 27 20.89 -48.21 18.40
C GLU A 27 22.11 -48.31 17.49
N HIS A 28 22.51 -47.21 16.85
CA HIS A 28 23.69 -47.18 16.00
C HIS A 28 24.98 -47.53 16.76
N ILE A 29 25.25 -46.89 17.91
CA ILE A 29 26.48 -47.15 18.66
C ILE A 29 26.53 -48.59 19.20
N LEU A 30 25.40 -49.14 19.66
CA LEU A 30 25.32 -50.53 20.14
C LEU A 30 25.51 -51.55 19.00
N ARG A 31 25.00 -51.27 17.80
CA ARG A 31 25.25 -52.11 16.61
C ARG A 31 26.71 -52.06 16.18
N LEU A 32 27.35 -50.89 16.28
CA LEU A 32 28.77 -50.74 15.98
C LEU A 32 29.64 -51.48 17.03
N GLU A 33 29.33 -51.34 18.31
CA GLU A 33 30.00 -52.08 19.40
C GLU A 33 29.90 -53.60 19.21
N ALA A 34 28.70 -54.10 18.86
CA ALA A 34 28.50 -55.51 18.53
C ALA A 34 29.32 -55.94 17.29
N LYS A 35 29.41 -55.08 16.27
CA LYS A 35 30.22 -55.34 15.07
C LYS A 35 31.72 -55.40 15.38
N VAL A 36 32.22 -54.44 16.16
CA VAL A 36 33.62 -54.39 16.63
C VAL A 36 33.97 -55.68 17.36
N LYS A 37 33.18 -56.05 18.37
CA LYS A 37 33.41 -57.28 19.16
C LYS A 37 33.33 -58.54 18.30
N ALA A 38 32.40 -58.60 17.34
CA ALA A 38 32.32 -59.72 16.39
C ALA A 38 33.56 -59.80 15.50
N SER A 39 34.07 -58.68 14.98
CA SER A 39 35.26 -58.63 14.14
C SER A 39 36.54 -58.99 14.90
N GLU A 40 36.69 -58.56 16.15
CA GLU A 40 37.78 -59.00 17.03
C GLU A 40 37.77 -60.53 17.24
N MET A 41 36.59 -61.12 17.47
CA MET A 41 36.44 -62.58 17.61
C MET A 41 36.69 -63.34 16.30
N GLN A 42 36.38 -62.73 15.15
CA GLN A 42 36.52 -63.34 13.81
C GLN A 42 37.90 -63.08 13.17
N GLY A 43 38.74 -62.23 13.76
CA GLY A 43 40.03 -61.83 13.20
C GLY A 43 39.93 -60.94 11.96
N VAL A 44 38.83 -60.19 11.82
CA VAL A 44 38.58 -59.31 10.67
C VAL A 44 39.10 -57.89 10.97
N ASP A 45 39.96 -57.35 10.11
CA ASP A 45 40.41 -55.96 10.23
C ASP A 45 39.34 -54.99 9.72
N LEU A 46 38.85 -54.15 10.64
CA LEU A 46 37.83 -53.13 10.37
C LEU A 46 38.42 -51.82 9.82
N LYS A 47 39.75 -51.61 9.81
CA LYS A 47 40.37 -50.38 9.28
C LYS A 47 40.12 -50.13 7.79
N CYS A 48 39.74 -51.18 7.05
CA CYS A 48 39.39 -51.09 5.63
C CYS A 48 37.92 -50.71 5.37
N GLU A 49 37.08 -50.60 6.41
CA GLU A 49 35.68 -50.15 6.26
C GLU A 49 35.54 -48.63 6.39
N GLY A 50 34.54 -48.07 5.71
CA GLY A 50 34.17 -46.67 5.86
C GLY A 50 33.29 -46.43 7.09
N PHE A 51 33.73 -45.57 8.00
CA PHE A 51 32.92 -45.08 9.14
C PHE A 51 32.22 -43.74 8.87
N GLY A 52 32.14 -43.35 7.60
CA GLY A 52 31.48 -42.13 7.14
C GLY A 52 30.02 -42.09 7.60
N THR A 53 29.62 -40.99 8.25
CA THR A 53 28.29 -40.86 8.86
C THR A 53 27.58 -39.58 8.44
N ILE A 54 26.29 -39.67 8.09
CA ILE A 54 25.40 -38.53 7.89
C ILE A 54 24.43 -38.41 9.07
N LEU A 55 24.45 -37.26 9.74
CA LEU A 55 23.57 -36.90 10.85
C LEU A 55 22.47 -35.95 10.34
N MET A 56 21.24 -36.45 10.26
CA MET A 56 20.07 -35.67 9.85
C MET A 56 19.27 -35.24 11.09
N GLY A 57 18.67 -34.04 11.07
CA GLY A 57 17.67 -33.65 12.08
C GLY A 57 17.56 -32.15 12.28
N GLY A 58 16.65 -31.74 13.16
CA GLY A 58 16.39 -30.32 13.50
C GLY A 58 17.57 -29.59 14.16
N SER A 59 17.41 -28.29 14.39
CA SER A 59 18.37 -27.50 15.18
C SER A 59 18.32 -27.96 16.64
N GLY A 60 19.49 -28.05 17.30
CA GLY A 60 19.56 -28.39 18.73
C GLY A 60 19.09 -29.81 19.12
N THR A 61 18.94 -30.74 18.18
CA THR A 61 18.68 -32.16 18.48
C THR A 61 19.92 -32.91 19.00
N GLY A 62 21.11 -32.28 18.95
CA GLY A 62 22.34 -32.79 19.56
C GLY A 62 23.34 -33.45 18.60
N LYS A 63 23.16 -33.32 17.28
CA LYS A 63 24.06 -33.85 16.22
C LYS A 63 25.56 -33.61 16.52
N THR A 64 25.93 -32.36 16.84
CA THR A 64 27.31 -31.96 17.16
C THR A 64 27.84 -32.70 18.39
N THR A 65 27.04 -32.87 19.44
CA THR A 65 27.41 -33.60 20.67
C THR A 65 27.61 -35.09 20.39
N TYR A 66 26.73 -35.69 19.59
CA TYR A 66 26.88 -37.09 19.17
C TYR A 66 28.16 -37.30 18.35
N ALA A 67 28.46 -36.40 17.40
CA ALA A 67 29.70 -36.48 16.61
C ALA A 67 30.97 -36.47 17.48
N HIS A 68 30.96 -35.74 18.61
CA HIS A 68 32.07 -35.74 19.56
C HIS A 68 32.27 -37.08 20.26
N HIS A 69 31.21 -37.66 20.84
CA HIS A 69 31.30 -38.98 21.46
C HIS A 69 31.59 -40.09 20.45
N TYR A 70 31.00 -40.03 19.26
CA TYR A 70 31.24 -41.00 18.19
C TYR A 70 32.70 -40.98 17.70
N GLY A 71 33.27 -39.79 17.46
CA GLY A 71 34.69 -39.67 17.10
C GLY A 71 35.63 -40.14 18.20
N ALA A 72 35.32 -39.82 19.47
CA ALA A 72 36.09 -40.29 20.62
C ALA A 72 36.02 -41.82 20.79
N TYR A 73 34.86 -42.42 20.51
CA TYR A 73 34.65 -43.87 20.51
C TYR A 73 35.44 -44.57 19.40
N LEU A 74 35.38 -44.10 18.14
CA LEU A 74 36.14 -44.66 17.03
C LEU A 74 37.65 -44.71 17.31
N HIS A 75 38.19 -43.65 17.93
CA HIS A 75 39.58 -43.63 18.37
C HIS A 75 39.84 -44.57 19.57
N ALA A 76 38.92 -44.69 20.54
CA ALA A 76 39.08 -45.60 21.68
C ALA A 76 39.18 -47.07 21.25
N VAL A 77 38.44 -47.46 20.19
CA VAL A 77 38.48 -48.79 19.56
C VAL A 77 39.69 -48.95 18.61
N GLY A 78 40.35 -47.86 18.22
CA GLY A 78 41.51 -47.89 17.31
C GLY A 78 41.16 -47.94 15.82
N LEU A 79 39.93 -47.57 15.46
CA LEU A 79 39.46 -47.42 14.07
C LEU A 79 39.95 -46.10 13.44
N VAL A 80 40.30 -45.11 14.26
CA VAL A 80 40.86 -43.81 13.84
C VAL A 80 42.09 -43.49 14.67
N ASP A 81 43.18 -43.07 14.03
CA ASP A 81 44.49 -42.93 14.67
C ASP A 81 44.61 -41.72 15.63
N SER A 82 43.70 -40.73 15.53
CA SER A 82 43.65 -39.56 16.43
C SER A 82 42.21 -39.20 16.85
N PRO A 83 41.97 -38.77 18.11
CA PRO A 83 40.65 -38.34 18.57
C PRO A 83 40.33 -36.88 18.18
N THR A 84 41.21 -36.17 17.46
CA THR A 84 40.97 -34.79 17.06
C THR A 84 39.86 -34.69 16.02
N ILE A 85 38.77 -34.03 16.41
CA ILE A 85 37.69 -33.63 15.52
C ILE A 85 37.96 -32.19 15.08
N LYS A 86 38.16 -31.98 13.77
CA LYS A 86 38.14 -30.63 13.20
C LYS A 86 36.72 -30.31 12.75
N SER A 87 36.14 -29.26 13.30
CA SER A 87 34.80 -28.77 12.92
C SER A 87 34.89 -27.61 11.92
N THR A 88 33.99 -27.63 10.94
CA THR A 88 33.78 -26.57 9.96
C THR A 88 32.29 -26.51 9.58
N THR A 89 31.84 -25.47 8.89
CA THR A 89 30.45 -25.37 8.39
C THR A 89 30.38 -25.44 6.87
N GLY A 90 29.24 -25.88 6.33
CA GLY A 90 28.99 -25.89 4.89
C GLY A 90 29.18 -24.51 4.23
N ILE A 91 28.68 -23.45 4.88
CA ILE A 91 28.84 -22.04 4.43
C ILE A 91 30.34 -21.67 4.38
N TYR A 92 31.09 -21.95 5.44
CA TYR A 92 32.52 -21.63 5.48
C TYR A 92 33.33 -22.39 4.43
N LEU A 93 32.94 -23.60 4.05
CA LEU A 93 33.56 -24.31 2.94
C LEU A 93 33.15 -23.72 1.58
N ALA A 94 31.87 -23.37 1.39
CA ALA A 94 31.36 -22.79 0.15
C ALA A 94 32.06 -21.46 -0.21
N ASP A 95 32.15 -20.52 0.74
CA ASP A 95 32.80 -19.21 0.56
C ASP A 95 34.31 -19.32 0.30
N GLY A 96 34.93 -20.42 0.75
CA GLY A 96 36.36 -20.66 0.59
C GLY A 96 36.75 -21.37 -0.70
N GLY A 97 35.77 -21.92 -1.42
CA GLY A 97 36.03 -22.81 -2.54
C GLY A 97 36.84 -24.06 -2.18
N ILE A 98 37.30 -24.74 -3.23
CA ILE A 98 38.08 -25.99 -3.14
C ILE A 98 39.36 -25.83 -2.30
N PHE A 99 39.94 -24.62 -2.26
CA PHE A 99 41.17 -24.33 -1.51
C PHE A 99 41.01 -24.54 0.01
N ARG A 100 39.88 -24.13 0.62
CA ARG A 100 39.66 -24.39 2.05
C ARG A 100 39.57 -25.89 2.35
N VAL A 101 38.90 -26.66 1.49
CA VAL A 101 38.81 -28.12 1.63
C VAL A 101 40.21 -28.76 1.55
N LYS A 102 41.02 -28.40 0.56
CA LYS A 102 42.43 -28.83 0.45
C LYS A 102 43.23 -28.58 1.73
N ASN A 103 43.21 -27.35 2.23
CA ASN A 103 43.93 -27.01 3.46
C ASN A 103 43.46 -27.84 4.66
N TYR A 104 42.17 -28.18 4.79
CA TYR A 104 41.71 -29.07 5.87
C TYR A 104 42.28 -30.49 5.75
N ILE A 105 42.34 -31.03 4.54
CA ILE A 105 42.86 -32.38 4.25
C ILE A 105 44.38 -32.43 4.48
N GLU A 106 45.13 -31.50 3.88
CA GLU A 106 46.60 -31.41 4.01
C GLU A 106 47.02 -31.30 5.49
N ASN A 107 46.29 -30.51 6.29
CA ASN A 107 46.50 -30.42 7.75
C ASN A 107 46.01 -31.65 8.55
N MET A 108 45.52 -32.71 7.91
CA MET A 108 45.04 -33.96 8.54
C MET A 108 45.67 -35.23 7.95
N GLU A 109 46.38 -35.15 6.81
CA GLU A 109 47.03 -36.30 6.18
C GLU A 109 48.14 -36.95 7.04
N SER A 110 48.79 -36.16 7.89
CA SER A 110 49.84 -36.62 8.82
C SER A 110 49.28 -37.26 10.09
N ASP A 111 48.23 -36.67 10.66
CA ASP A 111 47.76 -36.95 12.02
C ASP A 111 46.51 -37.85 12.05
N GLY A 112 45.80 -37.96 10.93
CA GLY A 112 44.50 -38.61 10.84
C GLY A 112 43.41 -37.89 11.65
N GLY A 113 42.23 -38.52 11.77
CA GLY A 113 41.17 -38.05 12.66
C GLY A 113 39.80 -37.95 11.99
N ILE A 114 38.98 -37.03 12.51
CA ILE A 114 37.58 -36.85 12.07
C ILE A 114 37.37 -35.42 11.56
N LEU A 115 36.81 -35.28 10.36
CA LEU A 115 36.33 -34.00 9.83
C LEU A 115 34.81 -33.92 10.00
N PHE A 116 34.35 -33.01 10.86
CA PHE A 116 32.94 -32.74 11.10
C PHE A 116 32.49 -31.49 10.35
N ILE A 117 31.52 -31.64 9.48
CA ILE A 117 30.96 -30.54 8.66
C ILE A 117 29.53 -30.29 9.11
N ASP A 118 29.33 -29.27 9.95
CA ASP A 118 28.01 -28.86 10.39
C ASP A 118 27.28 -28.05 9.30
N ASP A 119 25.95 -28.14 9.31
CA ASP A 119 25.07 -27.56 8.30
C ASP A 119 25.57 -27.74 6.85
N ALA A 120 26.07 -28.94 6.52
CA ALA A 120 26.65 -29.28 5.21
C ALA A 120 25.70 -28.99 4.04
N HIS A 121 24.39 -29.07 4.28
CA HIS A 121 23.33 -28.74 3.30
C HIS A 121 23.42 -27.34 2.66
N PHE A 122 24.07 -26.35 3.31
CA PHE A 122 24.33 -25.04 2.68
C PHE A 122 25.29 -25.10 1.48
N LEU A 123 26.06 -26.18 1.31
CA LEU A 123 26.85 -26.41 0.08
C LEU A 123 25.97 -26.52 -1.18
N LEU A 124 24.67 -26.83 -1.03
CA LEU A 124 23.69 -26.86 -2.11
C LEU A 124 22.71 -25.67 -2.08
N SER A 125 23.00 -24.61 -1.31
CA SER A 125 22.19 -23.40 -1.33
C SER A 125 22.45 -22.58 -2.61
N PRO A 126 21.40 -22.02 -3.24
CA PRO A 126 21.55 -21.20 -4.44
C PRO A 126 22.36 -19.92 -4.18
N ASP A 127 22.38 -19.45 -2.93
CA ASP A 127 23.11 -18.25 -2.49
C ASP A 127 24.64 -18.38 -2.66
N HIS A 128 25.18 -19.60 -2.67
CA HIS A 128 26.62 -19.86 -2.79
C HIS A 128 26.95 -20.63 -4.07
N SER A 129 27.12 -19.91 -5.19
CA SER A 129 27.41 -20.48 -6.52
C SER A 129 28.68 -21.34 -6.63
N GLY A 130 29.59 -21.27 -5.64
CA GLY A 130 30.75 -22.16 -5.52
C GLY A 130 30.48 -23.50 -4.81
N GLY A 131 29.41 -23.60 -4.01
CA GLY A 131 29.17 -24.70 -3.06
C GLY A 131 29.07 -26.08 -3.70
N VAL A 132 28.43 -26.19 -4.88
CA VAL A 132 28.33 -27.45 -5.63
C VAL A 132 29.70 -28.01 -5.99
N LYS A 133 30.60 -27.17 -6.53
CA LYS A 133 31.97 -27.56 -6.88
C LYS A 133 32.80 -27.97 -5.66
N VAL A 134 32.52 -27.35 -4.52
CA VAL A 134 33.13 -27.71 -3.22
C VAL A 134 32.61 -29.07 -2.75
N LEU A 135 31.32 -29.35 -2.89
CA LEU A 135 30.72 -30.65 -2.55
C LEU A 135 31.27 -31.77 -3.44
N ASP A 136 31.31 -31.59 -4.76
CA ASP A 136 31.84 -32.59 -5.70
C ASP A 136 33.30 -32.94 -5.38
N TYR A 137 34.13 -31.92 -5.12
CA TYR A 137 35.52 -32.11 -4.70
C TYR A 137 35.63 -32.81 -3.34
N LEU A 138 34.76 -32.48 -2.38
CA LEU A 138 34.71 -33.11 -1.07
C LEU A 138 34.36 -34.60 -1.18
N LEU A 139 33.35 -34.95 -1.98
CA LEU A 139 32.94 -36.32 -2.27
C LEU A 139 34.08 -37.11 -2.95
N GLN A 140 34.78 -36.52 -3.93
CA GLN A 140 35.95 -37.15 -4.52
C GLN A 140 37.08 -37.38 -3.50
N THR A 141 37.30 -36.43 -2.59
CA THR A 141 38.32 -36.54 -1.54
C THR A 141 38.00 -37.66 -0.55
N ILE A 142 36.74 -37.81 -0.14
CA ILE A 142 36.32 -38.84 0.83
C ILE A 142 36.77 -40.23 0.37
N LEU A 143 36.66 -40.54 -0.93
CA LEU A 143 37.11 -41.80 -1.51
C LEU A 143 38.64 -41.98 -1.48
N LEU A 144 39.41 -40.90 -1.59
CA LEU A 144 40.88 -40.93 -1.62
C LEU A 144 41.52 -41.03 -0.23
N HIS A 145 40.87 -40.50 0.81
CA HIS A 145 41.43 -40.40 2.17
C HIS A 145 40.63 -41.17 3.25
N SER A 146 39.66 -42.00 2.85
CA SER A 146 38.78 -42.78 3.75
C SER A 146 39.51 -43.62 4.80
N ALA A 147 40.69 -44.15 4.47
CA ALA A 147 41.51 -44.96 5.37
C ALA A 147 42.25 -44.15 6.47
N LYS A 148 42.23 -42.81 6.43
CA LYS A 148 42.89 -41.92 7.41
C LYS A 148 41.94 -40.90 8.06
N ILE A 149 40.94 -40.45 7.32
CA ILE A 149 40.04 -39.37 7.73
C ILE A 149 38.60 -39.88 7.66
N THR A 150 37.93 -39.91 8.81
CA THR A 150 36.49 -40.19 8.87
C THR A 150 35.71 -38.89 8.71
N PHE A 151 34.77 -38.86 7.76
CA PHE A 151 33.95 -37.68 7.48
C PHE A 151 32.57 -37.83 8.12
N ILE A 152 32.14 -36.79 8.82
CA ILE A 152 30.79 -36.70 9.41
C ILE A 152 30.11 -35.45 8.85
N LEU A 153 29.00 -35.63 8.13
CA LEU A 153 28.19 -34.52 7.62
C LEU A 153 26.94 -34.36 8.49
N ALA A 154 26.64 -33.14 8.94
CA ALA A 154 25.42 -32.84 9.67
C ALA A 154 24.56 -31.78 8.96
N GLY A 155 23.24 -31.86 9.12
CA GLY A 155 22.33 -30.84 8.59
C GLY A 155 20.85 -31.14 8.84
N THR A 156 19.98 -30.35 8.20
CA THR A 156 18.53 -30.57 8.18
C THR A 156 18.18 -31.80 7.35
N GLU A 157 17.12 -32.53 7.70
CA GLU A 157 16.70 -33.75 6.98
C GLU A 157 16.47 -33.48 5.47
N LYS A 158 15.71 -32.43 5.16
CA LYS A 158 15.43 -31.99 3.79
C LYS A 158 16.70 -31.58 3.03
N GLY A 159 17.64 -30.91 3.70
CA GLY A 159 18.92 -30.51 3.12
C GLY A 159 19.86 -31.69 2.86
N MET A 160 20.00 -32.60 3.82
CA MET A 160 20.86 -33.77 3.68
C MET A 160 20.31 -34.77 2.64
N ARG A 161 18.98 -34.92 2.52
CA ARG A 161 18.38 -35.69 1.41
C ARG A 161 18.74 -35.13 0.03
N LYS A 162 18.87 -33.80 -0.13
CA LYS A 162 19.39 -33.22 -1.39
C LYS A 162 20.85 -33.60 -1.63
N ILE A 163 21.71 -33.57 -0.61
CA ILE A 163 23.13 -34.01 -0.74
C ILE A 163 23.21 -35.48 -1.16
N ILE A 164 22.43 -36.35 -0.52
CA ILE A 164 22.39 -37.79 -0.85
C ILE A 164 21.96 -37.98 -2.32
N GLY A 165 20.93 -37.25 -2.77
CA GLY A 165 20.44 -37.29 -4.16
C GLY A 165 21.38 -36.66 -5.19
N HIS A 166 22.24 -35.70 -4.80
CA HIS A 166 23.17 -35.02 -5.70
C HIS A 166 24.31 -35.94 -6.18
N GLY A 167 24.83 -36.82 -5.31
CA GLY A 167 26.02 -37.63 -5.56
C GLY A 167 25.79 -38.94 -6.33
N ASN A 168 24.60 -39.19 -6.88
CA ASN A 168 24.20 -40.48 -7.47
C ASN A 168 24.46 -41.67 -6.51
N HIS A 169 24.64 -42.89 -7.03
CA HIS A 169 24.86 -44.11 -6.23
C HIS A 169 26.11 -44.05 -5.32
N SER A 170 27.02 -43.09 -5.53
CA SER A 170 28.31 -43.02 -4.84
C SER A 170 28.22 -42.44 -3.42
N THR A 171 27.30 -41.52 -3.16
CA THR A 171 27.10 -40.92 -1.81
C THR A 171 26.66 -41.96 -0.78
N ALA A 172 25.81 -42.92 -1.18
CA ALA A 172 25.38 -44.01 -0.31
C ALA A 172 26.53 -44.96 0.06
N THR A 173 27.49 -45.19 -0.84
CA THR A 173 28.69 -46.01 -0.57
C THR A 173 29.69 -45.29 0.34
N MET A 174 29.80 -43.96 0.24
CA MET A 174 30.70 -43.15 1.08
C MET A 174 30.21 -43.00 2.53
N PHE A 175 28.88 -43.04 2.74
CA PHE A 175 28.25 -42.81 4.03
C PHE A 175 27.32 -43.98 4.41
N PRO A 176 27.88 -45.13 4.83
CA PRO A 176 27.08 -46.31 5.19
C PRO A 176 26.16 -46.09 6.41
N TYR A 177 26.45 -45.07 7.22
CA TYR A 177 25.68 -44.77 8.43
C TYR A 177 24.85 -43.50 8.26
N LEU A 178 23.53 -43.66 8.25
CA LEU A 178 22.55 -42.58 8.17
C LEU A 178 21.74 -42.54 9.47
N ILE A 179 21.98 -41.51 10.30
CA ILE A 179 21.37 -41.39 11.63
C ILE A 179 20.39 -40.22 11.63
N ASN A 180 19.11 -40.50 11.92
CA ASN A 180 18.10 -39.48 12.11
C ASN A 180 18.00 -39.05 13.57
N PHE A 181 17.99 -37.75 13.81
CA PHE A 181 17.76 -37.13 15.10
C PHE A 181 16.39 -36.46 15.06
N GLU A 182 15.38 -37.19 15.54
CA GLU A 182 14.02 -36.71 15.70
C GLU A 182 13.93 -35.55 16.71
N ASP A 183 12.87 -34.74 16.59
CA ASP A 183 12.58 -33.70 17.57
C ASP A 183 12.18 -34.32 18.92
N PHE A 184 12.68 -33.74 20.02
CA PHE A 184 12.42 -34.23 21.38
C PHE A 184 10.95 -34.09 21.79
N GLN A 185 10.40 -35.14 22.39
CA GLN A 185 9.04 -35.14 22.95
C GLN A 185 8.95 -34.33 24.26
N ASP A 186 7.75 -34.01 24.75
CA ASP A 186 7.57 -33.12 25.91
C ASP A 186 8.28 -33.62 27.18
N ASP A 187 8.30 -34.93 27.41
CA ASP A 187 9.00 -35.56 28.54
C ASP A 187 10.53 -35.49 28.37
N GLU A 188 11.01 -35.58 27.13
CA GLU A 188 12.45 -35.45 26.81
C GLU A 188 12.89 -33.98 26.96
N LEU A 189 12.08 -33.02 26.51
CA LEU A 189 12.29 -31.58 26.73
C LEU A 189 12.28 -31.22 28.23
N MET A 190 11.47 -31.90 29.04
CA MET A 190 11.45 -31.78 30.51
C MET A 190 12.75 -32.32 31.14
N GLY A 191 13.20 -33.50 30.75
CA GLY A 191 14.49 -34.03 31.17
C GLY A 191 15.67 -33.11 30.80
N ILE A 192 15.62 -32.50 29.61
CA ILE A 192 16.60 -31.49 29.17
C ILE A 192 16.51 -30.22 30.04
N PHE A 193 15.32 -29.73 30.37
CA PHE A 193 15.13 -28.55 31.23
C PHE A 193 15.77 -28.76 32.62
N GLY A 194 15.53 -29.92 33.25
CA GLY A 194 16.18 -30.30 34.51
C GLY A 194 17.71 -30.40 34.38
N LYS A 195 18.23 -31.06 33.33
CA LYS A 195 19.68 -31.14 33.08
C LYS A 195 20.33 -29.75 32.85
N VAL A 196 19.67 -28.84 32.15
CA VAL A 196 20.15 -27.45 31.94
C VAL A 196 20.23 -26.68 33.26
N ILE A 197 19.19 -26.77 34.12
CA ILE A 197 19.19 -26.11 35.42
C ILE A 197 20.29 -26.68 36.33
N LYS A 198 20.36 -28.00 36.48
CA LYS A 198 21.40 -28.67 37.29
C LYS A 198 22.81 -28.29 36.84
N LYS A 199 23.08 -28.30 35.53
CA LYS A 199 24.38 -27.94 34.95
C LYS A 199 24.75 -26.46 35.16
N LYS A 200 23.80 -25.53 35.05
CA LYS A 200 24.07 -24.09 35.10
C LYS A 200 24.20 -23.54 36.53
N TRP A 201 23.52 -24.14 37.51
CA TRP A 201 23.53 -23.69 38.92
C TRP A 201 24.06 -24.74 39.91
N ASP A 202 24.71 -25.80 39.44
CA ASP A 202 25.31 -26.85 40.28
C ASP A 202 24.29 -27.47 41.26
N GLY A 203 23.07 -27.70 40.77
CA GLY A 203 21.94 -28.22 41.56
C GLY A 203 21.34 -27.26 42.63
N LYS A 204 21.83 -26.02 42.75
CA LYS A 204 21.40 -25.09 43.83
C LYS A 204 20.07 -24.38 43.56
N MET A 205 19.61 -24.36 42.30
CA MET A 205 18.39 -23.67 41.88
C MET A 205 17.15 -24.48 42.25
N ASN A 206 16.29 -23.94 43.10
CA ASN A 206 15.02 -24.55 43.49
C ASN A 206 13.90 -24.16 42.49
N VAL A 207 13.14 -25.15 42.02
CA VAL A 207 12.03 -24.95 41.07
C VAL A 207 10.71 -25.17 41.80
N GLU A 208 9.84 -24.16 41.81
CA GLU A 208 8.51 -24.27 42.41
C GLU A 208 7.69 -25.39 41.74
N GLY A 209 7.18 -26.32 42.56
CA GLY A 209 6.49 -27.53 42.08
C GLY A 209 7.42 -28.68 41.66
N GLY A 210 8.75 -28.49 41.70
CA GLY A 210 9.76 -29.47 41.31
C GLY A 210 10.12 -29.44 39.81
N GLU A 211 11.24 -30.08 39.45
CA GLU A 211 11.72 -30.16 38.06
C GLU A 211 10.75 -30.90 37.12
N ASP A 212 10.03 -31.91 37.63
CA ASP A 212 8.98 -32.64 36.90
C ASP A 212 7.55 -32.09 37.20
N GLY A 213 7.49 -30.91 37.84
CA GLY A 213 6.27 -30.28 38.33
C GLY A 213 5.33 -29.79 37.23
N LEU A 214 4.09 -29.49 37.62
CA LEU A 214 3.05 -28.98 36.71
C LEU A 214 3.52 -27.79 35.86
N PHE A 215 4.21 -26.83 36.48
CA PHE A 215 4.68 -25.63 35.78
C PHE A 215 5.76 -25.93 34.74
N VAL A 216 6.64 -26.89 35.02
CA VAL A 216 7.66 -27.33 34.06
C VAL A 216 7.01 -28.13 32.92
N ARG A 217 6.07 -29.05 33.20
CA ARG A 217 5.30 -29.75 32.16
C ARG A 217 4.57 -28.80 31.21
N ILE A 218 3.97 -27.73 31.74
CA ILE A 218 3.30 -26.72 30.90
C ILE A 218 4.32 -25.91 30.10
N ALA A 219 5.46 -25.53 30.70
CA ALA A 219 6.54 -24.84 30.01
C ALA A 219 7.17 -25.68 28.89
N THR A 220 7.44 -26.96 29.12
CA THR A 220 8.03 -27.86 28.11
C THR A 220 7.05 -28.14 26.98
N ARG A 221 5.76 -28.33 27.28
CA ARG A 221 4.70 -28.37 26.24
C ARG A 221 4.59 -27.07 25.44
N ARG A 222 4.79 -25.89 26.05
CA ARG A 222 4.83 -24.62 25.34
C ARG A 222 6.02 -24.57 24.37
N VAL A 223 7.22 -24.98 24.79
CA VAL A 223 8.39 -25.11 23.91
C VAL A 223 8.13 -26.16 22.81
N GLY A 224 7.55 -27.30 23.17
CA GLY A 224 7.22 -28.41 22.28
C GLY A 224 6.19 -28.10 21.20
N ARG A 225 5.47 -26.97 21.25
CA ARG A 225 4.61 -26.48 20.15
C ARG A 225 5.41 -26.14 18.88
N GLY A 226 6.71 -25.90 19.00
CA GLY A 226 7.58 -25.66 17.85
C GLY A 226 7.87 -26.90 17.00
N ARG A 227 7.61 -28.12 17.51
CA ARG A 227 7.90 -29.39 16.81
C ARG A 227 7.30 -29.44 15.41
N GLY A 228 8.06 -30.01 14.47
CA GLY A 228 7.65 -30.11 13.07
C GLY A 228 7.84 -28.84 12.23
N MET A 229 8.20 -27.70 12.84
CA MET A 229 8.74 -26.56 12.09
C MET A 229 10.24 -26.79 11.79
N GLU A 230 10.67 -26.48 10.56
CA GLU A 230 12.05 -26.72 10.06
C GLU A 230 13.14 -26.06 10.92
N ARG A 231 12.78 -25.07 11.73
CA ARG A 231 13.67 -24.31 12.63
C ARG A 231 13.48 -24.62 14.12
N PHE A 232 12.75 -25.68 14.51
CA PHE A 232 12.60 -26.00 15.92
C PHE A 232 13.96 -26.22 16.60
N GLY A 233 14.20 -25.46 17.68
CA GLY A 233 15.49 -25.42 18.34
C GLY A 233 15.75 -26.54 19.34
N ASN A 234 14.76 -27.41 19.61
CA ASN A 234 14.90 -28.55 20.53
C ASN A 234 15.58 -28.16 21.85
N ALA A 235 16.74 -28.74 22.19
CA ALA A 235 17.46 -28.40 23.43
C ALA A 235 17.87 -26.92 23.49
N ARG A 236 18.25 -26.30 22.37
CA ARG A 236 18.55 -24.85 22.32
C ARG A 236 17.33 -23.98 22.60
N ALA A 237 16.12 -24.46 22.23
CA ALA A 237 14.88 -23.76 22.57
C ALA A 237 14.57 -23.85 24.08
N VAL A 238 14.88 -24.98 24.71
CA VAL A 238 14.82 -25.15 26.18
C VAL A 238 15.84 -24.26 26.89
N GLU A 239 17.09 -24.22 26.42
CA GLU A 239 18.14 -23.33 26.97
C GLU A 239 17.75 -21.85 26.87
N ALA A 240 17.23 -21.41 25.72
CA ALA A 240 16.73 -20.05 25.52
C ALA A 240 15.51 -19.75 26.40
N PHE A 241 14.64 -20.73 26.63
CA PHE A 241 13.49 -20.60 27.54
C PHE A 241 13.96 -20.45 29.00
N VAL A 242 14.89 -21.29 29.48
CA VAL A 242 15.51 -21.18 30.81
C VAL A 242 16.23 -19.83 30.98
N GLY A 243 16.82 -19.29 29.90
CA GLY A 243 17.34 -17.93 29.86
C GLY A 243 16.29 -16.88 30.23
N ARG A 244 15.12 -16.90 29.57
CA ARG A 244 14.00 -15.97 29.85
C ARG A 244 13.38 -16.15 31.24
N VAL A 245 13.31 -17.39 31.74
CA VAL A 245 12.88 -17.67 33.13
C VAL A 245 13.84 -17.02 34.13
N TRP A 246 15.14 -17.11 33.87
CA TRP A 246 16.17 -16.49 34.69
C TRP A 246 16.15 -14.96 34.63
N GLU A 247 15.95 -14.34 33.46
CA GLU A 247 15.80 -12.89 33.32
C GLU A 247 14.66 -12.33 34.20
N ARG A 248 13.50 -13.00 34.20
CA ARG A 248 12.35 -12.64 35.08
C ARG A 248 12.70 -12.77 36.56
N GLN A 249 13.35 -13.88 36.92
CA GLN A 249 13.78 -14.16 38.29
C GLN A 249 14.80 -13.14 38.82
N VAL A 250 15.72 -12.67 37.97
CA VAL A 250 16.69 -11.61 38.30
C VAL A 250 15.99 -10.26 38.54
N VAL A 251 14.98 -9.91 37.72
CA VAL A 251 14.16 -8.69 37.95
C VAL A 251 13.41 -8.76 39.28
N ARG A 252 12.98 -9.96 39.71
CA ARG A 252 12.31 -10.21 41.00
C ARG A 252 13.25 -10.10 42.22
N ARG A 253 14.58 -10.14 42.03
CA ARG A 253 15.61 -10.04 43.08
C ARG A 253 15.48 -11.08 44.21
N ASP A 254 15.18 -12.31 43.84
CA ASP A 254 15.23 -13.49 44.73
C ASP A 254 16.53 -14.27 44.48
N ASP A 255 16.93 -15.15 45.40
CA ASP A 255 18.14 -15.95 45.26
C ASP A 255 17.80 -17.44 45.02
N TYR A 256 18.33 -18.00 43.93
CA TYR A 256 18.26 -19.44 43.60
C TYR A 256 16.85 -20.07 43.63
N LYS A 257 15.80 -19.33 43.27
CA LYS A 257 14.42 -19.86 43.18
C LYS A 257 13.68 -19.42 41.93
N PHE A 258 13.18 -20.38 41.15
CA PHE A 258 12.19 -20.13 40.08
C PHE A 258 10.77 -20.36 40.60
N THR A 259 9.92 -19.34 40.48
CA THR A 259 8.49 -19.39 40.82
C THR A 259 7.60 -19.67 39.61
N LYS A 260 6.31 -19.96 39.85
CA LYS A 260 5.28 -20.07 38.80
C LYS A 260 5.35 -18.91 37.79
N ALA A 261 5.48 -17.68 38.28
CA ALA A 261 5.50 -16.47 37.44
C ALA A 261 6.80 -16.33 36.63
N ASP A 262 7.94 -16.78 37.18
CA ASP A 262 9.20 -16.81 36.44
C ASP A 262 9.09 -17.82 35.27
N ILE A 263 8.60 -19.04 35.56
CA ILE A 263 8.49 -20.16 34.62
C ILE A 263 7.45 -19.87 33.53
N LEU A 264 6.19 -19.62 33.92
CA LEU A 264 5.07 -19.48 32.99
C LEU A 264 4.92 -18.05 32.44
N GLY A 265 5.57 -17.07 33.05
CA GLY A 265 5.37 -15.66 32.75
C GLY A 265 4.27 -15.01 33.61
N PRO A 266 3.97 -13.72 33.37
CA PRO A 266 2.87 -13.05 34.05
C PRO A 266 1.54 -13.76 33.77
N ASP A 267 0.63 -13.72 34.74
CA ASP A 267 -0.71 -14.29 34.55
C ASP A 267 -1.46 -13.48 33.49
N SER A 268 -1.69 -14.09 32.32
CA SER A 268 -2.37 -13.47 31.19
C SER A 268 -3.79 -13.00 31.54
N SER A 269 -4.35 -13.45 32.66
CA SER A 269 -5.66 -12.97 33.13
C SER A 269 -5.60 -11.54 33.68
N ASN A 270 -4.48 -11.17 34.32
CA ASN A 270 -4.28 -9.88 34.97
C ASN A 270 -3.42 -8.92 34.14
N ALA A 271 -2.46 -9.45 33.37
CA ALA A 271 -1.60 -8.65 32.48
C ALA A 271 -2.43 -7.81 31.47
N VAL A 272 -3.55 -8.35 31.01
CA VAL A 272 -4.49 -7.73 30.06
C VAL A 272 -5.08 -6.41 30.54
N LEU A 273 -5.60 -6.36 31.77
CA LEU A 273 -6.32 -5.17 32.26
C LEU A 273 -5.37 -4.01 32.59
N ASN A 274 -4.13 -4.35 32.94
CA ASN A 274 -3.07 -3.39 33.25
C ASN A 274 -2.12 -3.14 32.06
N SER A 275 -2.43 -3.68 30.87
CA SER A 275 -1.65 -3.51 29.65
C SER A 275 -1.62 -2.02 29.25
N PRO A 276 -0.45 -1.37 29.17
CA PRO A 276 -0.37 0.00 28.68
C PRO A 276 -0.86 0.11 27.23
N ALA A 277 -0.62 -0.90 26.38
CA ALA A 277 -1.14 -0.95 25.03
C ALA A 277 -2.68 -0.99 24.98
N TRP A 278 -3.32 -1.77 25.86
CA TRP A 278 -4.78 -1.80 26.00
C TRP A 278 -5.35 -0.47 26.49
N ILE A 279 -4.71 0.15 27.49
CA ILE A 279 -5.12 1.46 28.01
C ILE A 279 -4.99 2.55 26.94
N GLN A 280 -3.93 2.52 26.12
CA GLN A 280 -3.79 3.42 24.98
C GLN A 280 -4.86 3.18 23.91
N LEU A 281 -5.16 1.91 23.59
CA LEU A 281 -6.20 1.56 22.62
C LEU A 281 -7.61 1.97 23.09
N GLN A 282 -7.89 1.90 24.39
CA GLN A 282 -9.15 2.39 24.98
C GLN A 282 -9.31 3.91 24.90
N LYS A 283 -8.20 4.67 24.98
CA LYS A 283 -8.21 6.13 24.77
C LYS A 283 -8.46 6.55 23.32
N LEU A 284 -8.27 5.65 22.34
CA LEU A 284 -8.55 5.97 20.94
C LEU A 284 -10.05 6.16 20.72
N THR A 285 -10.38 7.26 20.03
CA THR A 285 -11.74 7.65 19.68
C THR A 285 -12.37 6.64 18.71
N GLY A 286 -13.59 6.21 19.00
CA GLY A 286 -14.32 5.22 18.21
C GLY A 286 -13.74 3.80 18.33
N LEU A 287 -13.74 3.05 17.22
CA LEU A 287 -13.20 1.69 17.12
C LEU A 287 -13.90 0.62 17.99
N GLU A 288 -15.14 0.84 18.44
CA GLU A 288 -15.79 -0.06 19.42
C GLU A 288 -15.85 -1.53 18.98
N LYS A 289 -16.21 -1.84 17.72
CA LYS A 289 -16.17 -3.22 17.19
C LYS A 289 -14.78 -3.87 17.25
N VAL A 290 -13.72 -3.07 17.15
CA VAL A 290 -12.33 -3.54 17.28
C VAL A 290 -11.98 -3.80 18.75
N LYS A 291 -12.39 -2.91 19.66
CA LYS A 291 -12.24 -3.08 21.11
C LYS A 291 -12.98 -4.33 21.60
N GLU A 292 -14.23 -4.55 21.15
CA GLU A 292 -15.02 -5.77 21.39
C GLU A 292 -14.31 -7.04 20.91
N SER A 293 -13.83 -7.05 19.66
CA SER A 293 -13.16 -8.24 19.10
C SER A 293 -11.83 -8.55 19.82
N ILE A 294 -11.10 -7.52 20.26
CA ILE A 294 -9.93 -7.68 21.12
C ILE A 294 -10.36 -8.24 22.49
N LEU A 295 -11.43 -7.76 23.12
CA LEU A 295 -11.94 -8.32 24.39
C LEU A 295 -12.26 -9.82 24.28
N SER A 296 -12.94 -10.24 23.21
CA SER A 296 -13.23 -11.67 22.96
C SER A 296 -11.96 -12.51 22.77
N LEU A 297 -10.92 -11.98 22.12
CA LEU A 297 -9.61 -12.62 22.03
C LEU A 297 -8.97 -12.78 23.43
N LEU A 298 -9.06 -11.75 24.27
CA LEU A 298 -8.48 -11.75 25.62
C LEU A 298 -9.20 -12.73 26.55
N GLU A 299 -10.52 -12.89 26.42
CA GLU A 299 -11.29 -13.93 27.12
C GLU A 299 -10.89 -15.34 26.69
N LEU A 300 -10.66 -15.55 25.40
CA LEU A 300 -10.20 -16.84 24.87
C LEU A 300 -8.78 -17.18 25.36
N VAL A 301 -7.90 -16.19 25.50
CA VAL A 301 -6.57 -16.36 26.12
C VAL A 301 -6.68 -16.75 27.59
N LYS A 302 -7.57 -16.12 28.36
CA LYS A 302 -7.85 -16.48 29.77
C LYS A 302 -8.34 -17.93 29.89
N ALA A 303 -9.30 -18.32 29.05
CA ALA A 303 -9.81 -19.68 29.00
C ALA A 303 -8.71 -20.69 28.63
N ASN A 304 -7.84 -20.34 27.67
CA ASN A 304 -6.70 -21.19 27.31
C ASN A 304 -5.68 -21.33 28.44
N TYR A 305 -5.34 -20.26 29.15
CA TYR A 305 -4.44 -20.34 30.30
C TYR A 305 -5.00 -21.22 31.43
N GLN A 306 -6.30 -21.11 31.75
CA GLN A 306 -6.96 -22.04 32.68
C GLN A 306 -6.89 -23.50 32.18
N ARG A 307 -7.14 -23.74 30.89
CA ARG A 307 -7.02 -25.08 30.30
C ARG A 307 -5.59 -25.63 30.34
N GLU A 308 -4.56 -24.79 30.21
CA GLU A 308 -3.17 -25.21 30.44
C GLU A 308 -2.94 -25.66 31.89
N MET A 309 -3.47 -24.91 32.87
CA MET A 309 -3.35 -25.27 34.30
C MET A 309 -4.06 -26.61 34.61
N GLU A 310 -5.13 -26.91 33.88
CA GLU A 310 -5.87 -28.18 33.96
C GLU A 310 -5.31 -29.29 33.06
N GLU A 311 -4.18 -29.06 32.38
CA GLU A 311 -3.55 -29.96 31.39
C GLU A 311 -4.49 -30.39 30.23
N LYS A 312 -5.51 -29.59 29.92
CA LYS A 312 -6.50 -29.83 28.85
C LYS A 312 -6.02 -29.28 27.49
N PRO A 313 -6.46 -29.87 26.35
CA PRO A 313 -6.18 -29.34 25.02
C PRO A 313 -6.65 -27.89 24.85
N LEU A 314 -5.81 -27.03 24.28
CA LEU A 314 -6.14 -25.63 24.00
C LEU A 314 -7.26 -25.46 22.97
N LEU A 315 -8.03 -24.39 23.12
CA LEU A 315 -8.86 -23.85 22.07
C LEU A 315 -7.97 -23.17 21.02
N ARG A 316 -8.30 -23.33 19.73
CA ARG A 316 -7.55 -22.67 18.66
C ARG A 316 -7.77 -21.16 18.69
N VAL A 317 -6.68 -20.40 18.54
CA VAL A 317 -6.69 -18.94 18.46
C VAL A 317 -6.33 -18.54 17.04
N TRP A 318 -7.14 -17.69 16.40
CA TRP A 318 -6.80 -17.07 15.12
C TRP A 318 -6.06 -15.75 15.40
N LEU A 319 -4.73 -15.78 15.28
CA LEU A 319 -3.87 -14.60 15.44
C LEU A 319 -3.83 -13.74 14.19
N ASN A 320 -3.82 -14.39 13.02
CA ASN A 320 -3.73 -13.76 11.71
C ASN A 320 -5.09 -13.13 11.35
N ARG A 321 -5.11 -11.84 10.98
CA ARG A 321 -6.35 -11.05 10.83
C ARG A 321 -6.30 -10.08 9.66
N LEU A 322 -7.49 -9.71 9.19
CA LEU A 322 -7.73 -8.68 8.17
C LEU A 322 -8.10 -7.37 8.86
N PHE A 323 -7.48 -6.26 8.46
CA PHE A 323 -7.83 -4.92 8.93
C PHE A 323 -8.43 -4.15 7.75
N LEU A 324 -9.75 -4.07 7.71
CA LEU A 324 -10.51 -3.60 6.54
C LEU A 324 -11.10 -2.21 6.80
N GLY A 325 -11.07 -1.32 5.81
CA GLY A 325 -11.90 -0.11 5.80
C GLY A 325 -11.26 1.12 5.13
N PRO A 326 -11.88 2.31 5.24
CA PRO A 326 -11.43 3.55 4.59
C PRO A 326 -10.01 4.02 5.00
N PRO A 327 -9.36 4.89 4.23
CA PRO A 327 -8.03 5.41 4.57
C PRO A 327 -8.11 6.34 5.80
N GLY A 328 -7.01 6.41 6.56
CA GLY A 328 -6.88 7.32 7.71
C GLY A 328 -7.73 6.99 8.95
N THR A 329 -8.31 5.79 9.03
CA THR A 329 -9.06 5.28 10.20
C THR A 329 -8.17 4.72 11.31
N GLY A 330 -6.84 4.95 11.27
CA GLY A 330 -5.92 4.48 12.30
C GLY A 330 -5.47 3.01 12.22
N LYS A 331 -5.71 2.29 11.10
CA LYS A 331 -5.32 0.86 10.92
C LYS A 331 -3.89 0.55 11.37
N THR A 332 -2.90 1.28 10.86
CA THR A 332 -1.47 1.07 11.16
C THR A 332 -1.11 1.43 12.61
N LEU A 333 -1.85 2.35 13.25
CA LEU A 333 -1.69 2.66 14.68
C LEU A 333 -2.23 1.54 15.56
N VAL A 334 -3.43 1.04 15.25
CA VAL A 334 -4.03 -0.11 15.95
C VAL A 334 -3.18 -1.36 15.78
N ALA A 335 -2.57 -1.58 14.60
CA ALA A 335 -1.67 -2.71 14.39
C ALA A 335 -0.44 -2.66 15.33
N LYS A 336 0.12 -1.47 15.60
CA LYS A 336 1.21 -1.27 16.58
C LYS A 336 0.78 -1.59 18.01
N LEU A 337 -0.35 -1.06 18.45
CA LEU A 337 -0.89 -1.35 19.78
C LEU A 337 -1.29 -2.82 19.94
N TYR A 338 -1.82 -3.44 18.88
CA TYR A 338 -2.17 -4.86 18.88
C TYR A 338 -0.93 -5.76 19.01
N GLY A 339 0.18 -5.44 18.33
CA GLY A 339 1.44 -6.18 18.48
C GLY A 339 2.02 -6.10 19.90
N GLN A 340 2.03 -4.90 20.48
CA GLN A 340 2.44 -4.69 21.87
C GLN A 340 1.55 -5.47 22.84
N LEU A 341 0.22 -5.39 22.68
CA LEU A 341 -0.74 -6.16 23.47
C LEU A 341 -0.49 -7.67 23.36
N LEU A 342 -0.28 -8.21 22.16
CA LEU A 342 -0.01 -9.65 21.96
C LEU A 342 1.26 -10.12 22.68
N ALA A 343 2.28 -9.27 22.83
CA ALA A 343 3.47 -9.61 23.61
C ALA A 343 3.26 -9.46 25.12
N GLU A 344 2.59 -8.40 25.57
CA GLU A 344 2.28 -8.17 26.98
C GLU A 344 1.41 -9.29 27.58
N ILE A 345 0.51 -9.88 26.79
CA ILE A 345 -0.33 -11.03 27.19
C ILE A 345 0.35 -12.38 26.98
N GLY A 346 1.59 -12.40 26.46
CA GLY A 346 2.42 -13.60 26.30
C GLY A 346 2.06 -14.53 25.13
N ILE A 347 1.35 -14.03 24.10
CA ILE A 347 1.17 -14.76 22.84
C ILE A 347 2.42 -14.67 21.96
N LEU A 348 3.01 -13.48 21.86
CA LEU A 348 4.22 -13.23 21.07
C LEU A 348 5.44 -12.99 21.97
N SER A 349 6.63 -13.37 21.50
CA SER A 349 7.88 -13.20 22.25
C SER A 349 8.37 -11.74 22.36
N LYS A 350 7.98 -10.84 21.44
CA LYS A 350 8.47 -9.45 21.36
C LYS A 350 7.40 -8.42 21.03
N GLY A 351 6.54 -8.69 20.03
CA GLY A 351 5.42 -7.81 19.65
C GLY A 351 5.79 -6.57 18.83
N GLU A 352 7.00 -6.49 18.28
CA GLU A 352 7.36 -5.41 17.35
C GLU A 352 6.58 -5.56 16.04
N VAL A 353 6.36 -4.45 15.34
CA VAL A 353 5.62 -4.44 14.07
C VAL A 353 6.55 -4.23 12.89
N LEU A 354 6.68 -5.25 12.05
CA LEU A 354 7.33 -5.19 10.75
C LEU A 354 6.30 -4.71 9.72
N LEU A 355 6.30 -3.41 9.42
CA LEU A 355 5.52 -2.85 8.32
C LEU A 355 6.19 -3.15 6.98
N ARG A 356 5.44 -3.71 6.04
CA ARG A 356 5.86 -4.03 4.67
C ARG A 356 4.76 -3.67 3.68
N ASN A 357 5.17 -3.33 2.47
CA ASN A 357 4.28 -3.21 1.33
C ASN A 357 4.48 -4.42 0.38
N PRO A 358 3.51 -4.77 -0.47
CA PRO A 358 3.67 -5.78 -1.51
C PRO A 358 4.86 -5.55 -2.45
N SER A 359 5.29 -4.29 -2.62
CA SER A 359 6.54 -3.93 -3.32
C SER A 359 7.80 -4.53 -2.68
N ASP A 360 7.81 -4.69 -1.36
CA ASP A 360 8.97 -5.18 -0.60
C ASP A 360 9.10 -6.71 -0.67
N LEU A 361 8.05 -7.38 -1.14
CA LEU A 361 7.96 -8.83 -1.31
C LEU A 361 8.25 -9.26 -2.75
N LEU A 362 8.10 -8.37 -3.72
CA LEU A 362 8.38 -8.65 -5.14
C LEU A 362 9.88 -8.71 -5.40
N GLY A 363 10.31 -9.85 -5.95
CA GLY A 363 11.68 -10.07 -6.43
C GLY A 363 11.91 -9.60 -7.86
N GLN A 364 13.16 -9.71 -8.33
CA GLN A 364 13.53 -9.36 -9.71
C GLN A 364 13.48 -10.58 -10.65
N TYR A 365 13.67 -11.78 -10.10
CA TYR A 365 13.65 -13.04 -10.85
C TYR A 365 12.61 -14.04 -10.31
N ILE A 366 12.31 -15.08 -11.07
CA ILE A 366 11.31 -16.11 -10.70
C ILE A 366 11.87 -16.94 -9.54
N GLY A 367 11.12 -17.03 -8.43
CA GLY A 367 11.56 -17.63 -7.17
C GLY A 367 12.07 -16.63 -6.12
N ASP A 368 12.48 -15.43 -6.53
CA ASP A 368 12.95 -14.40 -5.59
C ASP A 368 11.81 -13.88 -4.71
N SER A 369 10.59 -13.75 -5.24
CA SER A 369 9.45 -13.22 -4.51
C SER A 369 9.05 -14.16 -3.36
N GLU A 370 9.13 -15.46 -3.61
CA GLU A 370 8.93 -16.53 -2.65
C GLU A 370 10.05 -16.55 -1.60
N ALA A 371 11.32 -16.35 -2.00
CA ALA A 371 12.46 -16.25 -1.10
C ALA A 371 12.35 -15.00 -0.18
N ASN A 372 12.04 -13.84 -0.74
CA ASN A 372 11.80 -12.58 -0.02
C ASN A 372 10.63 -12.71 0.96
N THR A 373 9.52 -13.30 0.52
CA THR A 373 8.34 -13.55 1.36
C THR A 373 8.69 -14.48 2.52
N LYS A 374 9.44 -15.57 2.28
CA LYS A 374 9.97 -16.43 3.36
C LYS A 374 10.91 -15.67 4.29
N ALA A 375 11.80 -14.82 3.79
CA ALA A 375 12.71 -14.04 4.62
C ALA A 375 11.96 -13.09 5.56
N VAL A 376 10.97 -12.37 5.04
CA VAL A 376 10.09 -11.47 5.81
C VAL A 376 9.24 -12.25 6.84
N LEU A 377 8.63 -13.37 6.42
CA LEU A 377 7.87 -14.25 7.31
C LEU A 377 8.70 -14.87 8.43
N ASN A 378 10.00 -15.10 8.20
CA ASN A 378 10.94 -15.54 9.23
C ASN A 378 11.37 -14.39 10.16
N ALA A 379 11.55 -13.18 9.62
CA ALA A 379 11.87 -11.99 10.42
C ALA A 379 10.71 -11.55 11.34
N ALA A 380 9.49 -11.95 11.00
CA ALA A 380 8.29 -11.72 11.80
C ALA A 380 8.08 -12.72 12.96
N ILE A 381 8.97 -13.70 13.15
CA ILE A 381 8.91 -14.59 14.33
C ILE A 381 9.20 -13.78 15.61
N GLY A 382 8.36 -13.93 16.62
CA GLY A 382 8.29 -13.10 17.83
C GLY A 382 7.43 -11.83 17.68
N ASN A 383 6.99 -11.51 16.45
CA ASN A 383 6.57 -10.18 16.04
C ASN A 383 5.26 -10.21 15.22
N VAL A 384 4.78 -9.02 14.84
CA VAL A 384 3.66 -8.84 13.92
C VAL A 384 4.18 -8.39 12.55
N LEU A 385 3.85 -9.14 11.50
CA LEU A 385 4.00 -8.69 10.11
C LEU A 385 2.74 -7.94 9.69
N VAL A 386 2.89 -6.68 9.29
CA VAL A 386 1.82 -5.88 8.68
C VAL A 386 2.13 -5.75 7.19
N ILE A 387 1.26 -6.27 6.34
CA ILE A 387 1.28 -6.00 4.90
C ILE A 387 0.22 -4.92 4.64
N ASP A 388 0.65 -3.69 4.36
CA ASP A 388 -0.25 -2.60 3.99
C ASP A 388 -0.63 -2.66 2.52
N GLU A 389 -1.82 -2.13 2.18
CA GLU A 389 -2.42 -2.25 0.84
C GLU A 389 -2.36 -3.67 0.24
N ALA A 390 -2.60 -4.68 1.07
CA ALA A 390 -2.38 -6.10 0.77
C ALA A 390 -3.10 -6.60 -0.49
N TYR A 391 -4.23 -5.99 -0.88
CA TYR A 391 -4.95 -6.27 -2.13
C TYR A 391 -4.08 -6.06 -3.38
N MET A 392 -3.01 -5.26 -3.31
CA MET A 392 -2.04 -5.11 -4.42
C MET A 392 -1.20 -6.36 -4.68
N MET A 393 -1.23 -7.37 -3.80
CA MET A 393 -0.70 -8.70 -4.10
C MET A 393 -1.53 -9.44 -5.16
N TYR A 394 -2.72 -8.94 -5.52
CA TYR A 394 -3.56 -9.47 -6.59
C TYR A 394 -3.57 -8.53 -7.80
N GLY A 395 -3.36 -9.08 -9.00
CA GLY A 395 -3.25 -8.31 -10.24
C GLY A 395 -4.57 -7.79 -10.83
N GLY A 396 -5.71 -8.34 -10.39
CA GLY A 396 -7.03 -8.08 -10.96
C GLY A 396 -7.35 -9.00 -12.15
N GLY A 397 -8.55 -9.58 -12.16
CA GLY A 397 -8.98 -10.52 -13.20
C GLY A 397 -9.64 -9.86 -14.40
N SER A 398 -8.88 -9.20 -15.28
CA SER A 398 -9.40 -8.77 -16.60
C SER A 398 -8.30 -8.49 -17.63
N ASP A 399 -8.61 -8.76 -18.90
CA ASP A 399 -7.78 -8.71 -20.11
C ASP A 399 -6.65 -9.75 -20.23
N GLY A 400 -6.82 -10.66 -21.19
CA GLY A 400 -5.96 -11.82 -21.48
C GLY A 400 -4.62 -11.48 -22.16
N THR A 401 -3.95 -10.40 -21.75
CA THR A 401 -2.54 -10.15 -22.04
C THR A 401 -1.72 -10.65 -20.86
N GLY A 402 -1.37 -11.93 -20.89
CA GLY A 402 -0.62 -12.60 -19.81
C GLY A 402 0.66 -11.84 -19.47
N ASN A 403 0.74 -11.37 -18.23
CA ASN A 403 1.79 -10.46 -17.78
C ASN A 403 2.66 -11.18 -16.75
N GLU A 404 3.98 -11.20 -16.95
CA GLU A 404 4.92 -11.87 -16.03
C GLU A 404 4.79 -11.36 -14.59
N SER A 405 4.30 -10.12 -14.40
CA SER A 405 3.99 -9.54 -13.08
C SER A 405 3.07 -10.39 -12.20
N ASP A 406 2.21 -11.22 -12.78
CA ASP A 406 1.18 -11.94 -12.04
C ASP A 406 1.71 -13.25 -11.44
N CYS A 407 2.73 -13.89 -12.05
CA CYS A 407 3.32 -15.10 -11.47
C CYS A 407 4.13 -14.78 -10.20
N TYR A 408 4.87 -13.66 -10.18
CA TYR A 408 5.55 -13.17 -8.98
C TYR A 408 4.57 -12.85 -7.85
N ARG A 409 3.45 -12.19 -8.17
CA ARG A 409 2.38 -11.85 -7.23
C ARG A 409 1.69 -13.09 -6.65
N GLN A 410 1.37 -14.07 -7.50
CA GLN A 410 0.79 -15.34 -7.06
C GLN A 410 1.77 -16.13 -6.17
N GLY A 411 3.06 -16.15 -6.50
CA GLY A 411 4.11 -16.80 -5.70
C GLY A 411 4.19 -16.28 -4.26
N ILE A 412 3.97 -14.97 -4.05
CA ILE A 412 3.86 -14.37 -2.72
C ILE A 412 2.66 -14.96 -1.96
N ILE A 413 1.48 -15.01 -2.58
CA ILE A 413 0.24 -15.51 -1.96
C ILE A 413 0.36 -17.00 -1.63
N ASP A 414 0.86 -17.81 -2.56
CA ASP A 414 1.04 -19.25 -2.36
C ASP A 414 2.08 -19.54 -1.26
N THR A 415 3.14 -18.72 -1.18
CA THR A 415 4.12 -18.76 -0.09
C THR A 415 3.49 -18.39 1.25
N LEU A 416 2.69 -17.33 1.33
CA LEU A 416 1.95 -16.96 2.54
C LEU A 416 1.03 -18.10 3.01
N VAL A 417 0.29 -18.74 2.10
CA VAL A 417 -0.62 -19.85 2.41
C VAL A 417 0.11 -21.10 2.90
N GLY A 418 1.29 -21.40 2.32
CA GLY A 418 2.12 -22.54 2.70
C GLY A 418 2.88 -22.37 4.02
N GLU A 419 3.39 -21.17 4.29
CA GLU A 419 4.25 -20.87 5.45
C GLU A 419 3.47 -20.38 6.69
N ILE A 420 2.26 -19.83 6.52
CA ILE A 420 1.39 -19.44 7.64
C ILE A 420 0.58 -20.67 8.08
N GLN A 421 0.74 -21.08 9.34
CA GLN A 421 0.02 -22.21 9.91
C GLN A 421 -0.80 -21.77 11.11
N SER A 422 -2.14 -21.86 11.00
CA SER A 422 -3.09 -21.51 12.08
C SER A 422 -3.10 -22.54 13.22
N THR A 423 -1.94 -22.83 13.81
CA THR A 423 -1.72 -23.80 14.89
C THR A 423 -1.52 -23.11 16.24
N PRO A 424 -2.05 -23.67 17.36
CA PRO A 424 -1.84 -23.08 18.68
C PRO A 424 -0.35 -23.05 19.05
N GLY A 425 0.19 -21.86 19.28
CA GLY A 425 1.60 -21.65 19.61
C GLY A 425 2.48 -21.13 18.46
N GLU A 426 1.89 -20.71 17.32
CA GLU A 426 2.61 -19.88 16.33
C GLU A 426 3.07 -18.57 17.00
N ASP A 427 4.39 -18.38 17.18
CA ASP A 427 5.00 -17.15 17.69
C ASP A 427 5.15 -16.11 16.56
N ARG A 428 4.05 -15.81 15.87
CA ARG A 428 3.97 -14.83 14.79
C ARG A 428 2.51 -14.44 14.58
N CYS A 429 2.27 -13.17 14.24
CA CYS A 429 0.98 -12.68 13.77
C CYS A 429 1.17 -12.00 12.41
N VAL A 430 0.31 -12.28 11.45
CA VAL A 430 0.25 -11.60 10.15
C VAL A 430 -1.05 -10.82 10.04
N LEU A 431 -0.93 -9.54 9.73
CA LEU A 431 -2.04 -8.63 9.49
C LEU A 431 -2.01 -8.16 8.03
N LEU A 432 -3.12 -8.34 7.32
CA LEU A 432 -3.29 -7.79 5.97
C LEU A 432 -4.24 -6.59 6.06
N LEU A 433 -3.77 -5.42 5.65
CA LEU A 433 -4.52 -4.16 5.68
C LEU A 433 -5.00 -3.80 4.28
N GLY A 434 -6.21 -3.24 4.17
CA GLY A 434 -6.71 -2.76 2.89
C GLY A 434 -8.12 -2.20 2.92
N TYR A 435 -8.61 -1.81 1.74
CA TYR A 435 -10.00 -1.42 1.52
C TYR A 435 -10.91 -2.65 1.45
N ASP A 436 -12.12 -2.52 1.98
CA ASP A 436 -13.04 -3.64 2.20
C ASP A 436 -13.31 -4.43 0.90
N THR A 437 -13.77 -3.73 -0.15
CA THR A 437 -14.09 -4.32 -1.46
C THR A 437 -12.89 -4.93 -2.17
N ALA A 438 -11.73 -4.26 -2.16
CA ALA A 438 -10.53 -4.73 -2.85
C ALA A 438 -9.91 -5.96 -2.15
N MET A 439 -10.02 -6.03 -0.82
CA MET A 439 -9.60 -7.20 -0.05
C MET A 439 -10.56 -8.38 -0.24
N GLU A 440 -11.87 -8.14 -0.28
CA GLU A 440 -12.87 -9.18 -0.59
C GLU A 440 -12.67 -9.74 -2.00
N GLU A 441 -12.38 -8.91 -3.00
CA GLU A 441 -12.03 -9.34 -4.37
C GLU A 441 -10.75 -10.20 -4.40
N MET A 442 -9.66 -9.74 -3.79
CA MET A 442 -8.42 -10.53 -3.69
C MET A 442 -8.69 -11.89 -3.03
N LEU A 443 -9.38 -11.91 -1.89
CA LEU A 443 -9.61 -13.12 -1.12
C LEU A 443 -10.46 -14.15 -1.87
N GLN A 444 -11.42 -13.70 -2.68
CA GLN A 444 -12.25 -14.58 -3.52
C GLN A 444 -11.47 -15.12 -4.73
N ASN A 445 -10.63 -14.29 -5.36
CA ASN A 445 -10.10 -14.58 -6.71
C ASN A 445 -8.62 -14.98 -6.77
N SER A 446 -7.85 -14.93 -5.67
CA SER A 446 -6.40 -15.27 -5.67
C SER A 446 -6.08 -16.73 -5.32
N ASN A 447 -6.36 -17.15 -4.08
CA ASN A 447 -6.12 -18.52 -3.61
C ASN A 447 -7.12 -18.88 -2.49
N PRO A 448 -7.95 -19.94 -2.64
CA PRO A 448 -8.89 -20.38 -1.60
C PRO A 448 -8.27 -20.72 -0.24
N GLY A 449 -6.97 -21.04 -0.22
CA GLY A 449 -6.20 -21.24 1.01
C GLY A 449 -6.02 -19.96 1.84
N LEU A 450 -6.00 -18.79 1.20
CA LEU A 450 -5.83 -17.50 1.88
C LEU A 450 -7.04 -17.18 2.78
N VAL A 451 -8.26 -17.43 2.29
CA VAL A 451 -9.52 -17.31 3.07
C VAL A 451 -9.51 -18.19 4.32
N ARG A 452 -8.89 -19.38 4.25
CA ARG A 452 -8.76 -20.29 5.41
C ARG A 452 -7.71 -19.84 6.43
N ARG A 453 -6.79 -18.95 6.07
CA ARG A 453 -5.80 -18.35 6.98
C ARG A 453 -6.27 -17.00 7.54
N PHE A 454 -7.10 -16.31 6.78
CA PHE A 454 -7.64 -14.97 7.07
C PHE A 454 -9.17 -14.95 6.91
N PRO A 455 -9.94 -15.44 7.90
CA PRO A 455 -11.39 -15.46 7.83
C PRO A 455 -11.98 -14.04 7.79
N LEU A 456 -12.86 -13.76 6.82
CA LEU A 456 -13.58 -12.48 6.72
C LEU A 456 -14.52 -12.21 7.92
N THR A 457 -14.91 -13.26 8.65
CA THR A 457 -15.69 -13.19 9.90
C THR A 457 -14.93 -12.60 11.08
N ASP A 458 -13.60 -12.79 11.10
CA ASP A 458 -12.70 -12.36 12.18
C ASP A 458 -11.97 -11.05 11.86
N ALA A 459 -12.37 -10.40 10.76
CA ALA A 459 -11.79 -9.15 10.27
C ALA A 459 -12.14 -7.95 11.16
N PHE A 460 -11.14 -7.13 11.49
CA PHE A 460 -11.33 -5.86 12.16
C PHE A 460 -11.81 -4.83 11.12
N ARG A 461 -13.11 -4.49 11.15
CA ARG A 461 -13.73 -3.53 10.24
C ARG A 461 -13.73 -2.11 10.84
N PHE A 462 -12.89 -1.26 10.26
CA PHE A 462 -12.76 0.15 10.57
C PHE A 462 -13.78 0.96 9.76
N GLN A 463 -14.52 1.84 10.43
CA GLN A 463 -15.54 2.69 9.82
C GLN A 463 -15.01 4.13 9.66
N ASN A 464 -15.70 4.95 8.87
CA ASN A 464 -15.46 6.39 8.87
C ASN A 464 -15.79 6.96 10.26
N PHE A 465 -15.02 7.96 10.70
CA PHE A 465 -15.32 8.66 11.94
C PHE A 465 -16.55 9.56 11.77
N THR A 466 -17.41 9.60 12.77
CA THR A 466 -18.52 10.55 12.88
C THR A 466 -18.00 11.98 13.08
N PRO A 467 -18.81 13.04 12.85
CA PRO A 467 -18.40 14.42 13.07
C PRO A 467 -17.86 14.67 14.49
N GLN A 468 -18.49 14.09 15.52
CA GLN A 468 -18.06 14.22 16.92
C GLN A 468 -16.70 13.55 17.16
N GLU A 469 -16.46 12.38 16.54
CA GLU A 469 -15.17 11.69 16.63
C GLU A 469 -14.06 12.45 15.87
N LEU A 470 -14.37 13.02 14.71
CA LEU A 470 -13.45 13.88 13.96
C LEU A 470 -13.06 15.15 14.75
N GLU A 471 -13.99 15.76 15.47
CA GLU A 471 -13.71 16.90 16.34
C GLU A 471 -12.79 16.51 17.51
N ASN A 472 -13.06 15.37 18.16
CA ASN A 472 -12.20 14.85 19.22
C ASN A 472 -10.77 14.55 18.71
N ILE A 473 -10.64 13.99 17.50
CA ILE A 473 -9.34 13.75 16.85
C ILE A 473 -8.65 15.08 16.52
N LEU A 474 -9.38 16.10 16.05
CA LEU A 474 -8.85 17.44 15.79
C LEU A 474 -8.31 18.08 17.08
N ARG A 475 -9.10 18.10 18.17
CA ARG A 475 -8.68 18.65 19.47
C ARG A 475 -7.49 17.90 20.06
N THR A 476 -7.47 16.57 19.96
CA THR A 476 -6.33 15.74 20.41
C THR A 476 -5.05 16.07 19.64
N LYS A 477 -5.10 16.15 18.31
CA LYS A 477 -3.93 16.47 17.49
C LYS A 477 -3.43 17.90 17.70
N LEU A 478 -4.32 18.86 17.94
CA LEU A 478 -3.93 20.22 18.31
C LEU A 478 -3.16 20.22 19.64
N ALA A 479 -3.62 19.46 20.64
CA ALA A 479 -2.92 19.30 21.91
C ALA A 479 -1.56 18.59 21.77
N ASP A 480 -1.48 17.53 20.96
CA ASP A 480 -0.22 16.82 20.66
C ASP A 480 0.83 17.72 19.98
N ASP A 481 0.37 18.62 19.09
CA ASP A 481 1.18 19.63 18.39
C ASP A 481 1.49 20.88 19.26
N VAL A 482 0.98 20.96 20.48
CA VAL A 482 1.04 22.14 21.38
C VAL A 482 0.48 23.41 20.70
N LEU A 483 -0.67 23.26 20.04
CA LEU A 483 -1.41 24.32 19.37
C LEU A 483 -2.75 24.58 20.04
N GLU A 484 -3.13 25.86 20.13
CA GLU A 484 -4.46 26.27 20.55
C GLU A 484 -5.30 26.69 19.33
N ALA A 485 -6.61 26.48 19.40
CA ALA A 485 -7.56 26.96 18.42
C ALA A 485 -8.76 27.58 19.12
N THR A 486 -9.21 28.73 18.62
CA THR A 486 -10.45 29.35 19.11
C THR A 486 -11.66 28.46 18.77
N GLU A 487 -12.70 28.50 19.60
CA GLU A 487 -13.89 27.65 19.40
C GLU A 487 -14.61 27.96 18.07
N GLU A 488 -14.56 29.21 17.59
CA GLU A 488 -15.02 29.59 16.25
C GLU A 488 -14.14 28.97 15.13
N ALA A 489 -12.83 28.85 15.35
CA ALA A 489 -11.93 28.19 14.40
C ALA A 489 -12.18 26.69 14.32
N ILE A 490 -12.51 26.04 15.44
CA ILE A 490 -12.87 24.61 15.48
C ILE A 490 -14.18 24.38 14.71
N ARG A 491 -15.19 25.24 14.87
CA ARG A 491 -16.41 25.18 14.05
C ARG A 491 -16.10 25.27 12.56
N VAL A 492 -15.28 26.24 12.13
CA VAL A 492 -14.86 26.37 10.72
C VAL A 492 -14.05 25.17 10.23
N ALA A 493 -13.20 24.57 11.07
CA ALA A 493 -12.49 23.34 10.74
C ALA A 493 -13.45 22.16 10.53
N MET A 494 -14.46 22.00 11.38
CA MET A 494 -15.52 20.99 11.21
C MET A 494 -16.36 21.23 9.96
N ASP A 495 -16.70 22.48 9.66
CA ASP A 495 -17.37 22.93 8.43
C ASP A 495 -16.58 22.52 7.16
N VAL A 496 -15.25 22.53 7.23
CA VAL A 496 -14.37 22.07 6.14
C VAL A 496 -14.33 20.54 6.05
N LEU A 497 -14.22 19.85 7.19
CA LEU A 497 -14.18 18.38 7.26
C LEU A 497 -15.50 17.75 6.81
N GLU A 498 -16.65 18.34 7.13
CA GLU A 498 -17.96 17.88 6.66
C GLU A 498 -18.10 18.01 5.13
N LYS A 499 -17.60 19.09 4.53
CA LYS A 499 -17.58 19.24 3.06
C LYS A 499 -16.57 18.29 2.41
N ALA A 500 -15.51 17.90 3.12
CA ALA A 500 -14.53 16.92 2.66
C ALA A 500 -15.04 15.47 2.78
N SER A 501 -15.86 15.14 3.78
CA SER A 501 -16.40 13.78 4.01
C SER A 501 -17.33 13.30 2.89
N GLN A 502 -17.86 14.23 2.09
CA GLN A 502 -18.71 13.97 0.94
C GLN A 502 -17.95 13.50 -0.31
N ARG A 503 -16.61 13.59 -0.30
CA ARG A 503 -15.73 13.06 -1.35
C ARG A 503 -15.61 11.54 -1.24
N ALA A 504 -15.54 10.82 -2.36
CA ALA A 504 -15.41 9.36 -2.36
C ALA A 504 -14.16 8.84 -1.61
N ASN A 505 -13.07 9.62 -1.63
CA ASN A 505 -11.78 9.24 -1.03
C ASN A 505 -11.49 10.08 0.23
N PHE A 506 -12.45 10.19 1.16
CA PHE A 506 -12.25 10.93 2.41
C PHE A 506 -11.19 10.27 3.30
N GLY A 507 -10.18 11.04 3.69
CA GLY A 507 -9.02 10.57 4.44
C GLY A 507 -9.19 10.46 5.96
N ASN A 508 -10.39 10.62 6.51
CA ASN A 508 -10.68 10.52 7.95
C ASN A 508 -9.67 11.31 8.82
N GLY A 509 -9.03 10.67 9.81
CA GLY A 509 -8.02 11.30 10.67
C GLY A 509 -6.76 11.75 9.92
N GLY A 510 -6.52 11.25 8.70
CA GLY A 510 -5.52 11.78 7.77
C GLY A 510 -5.94 13.14 7.19
N GLU A 511 -7.21 13.32 6.84
CA GLU A 511 -7.74 14.62 6.38
C GLU A 511 -7.68 15.68 7.49
N VAL A 512 -7.90 15.28 8.75
CA VAL A 512 -7.67 16.15 9.92
C VAL A 512 -6.20 16.60 10.01
N ALA A 513 -5.23 15.71 9.77
CA ALA A 513 -3.81 16.07 9.76
C ALA A 513 -3.45 17.00 8.59
N ASN A 514 -4.02 16.75 7.41
CA ASN A 514 -3.87 17.62 6.24
C ASN A 514 -4.41 19.03 6.53
N LEU A 515 -5.57 19.11 7.18
CA LEU A 515 -6.22 20.37 7.57
C LEU A 515 -5.40 21.16 8.60
N ILE A 516 -4.89 20.50 9.66
CA ILE A 516 -3.98 21.14 10.63
C ILE A 516 -2.70 21.63 9.95
N SER A 517 -2.12 20.84 9.03
CA SER A 517 -0.91 21.21 8.30
C SER A 517 -1.14 22.45 7.40
N LYS A 518 -2.30 22.52 6.75
CA LYS A 518 -2.74 23.70 5.99
C LYS A 518 -2.96 24.91 6.91
N ALA A 519 -3.58 24.72 8.08
CA ALA A 519 -3.77 25.79 9.06
C ALA A 519 -2.45 26.34 9.62
N LYS A 520 -1.48 25.47 9.95
CA LYS A 520 -0.09 25.85 10.30
C LYS A 520 0.54 26.74 9.21
N THR A 521 0.36 26.38 7.93
CA THR A 521 0.91 27.13 6.78
C THR A 521 0.24 28.51 6.61
N ASN A 522 -1.08 28.57 6.78
CA ASN A 522 -1.83 29.82 6.71
C ASN A 522 -1.51 30.75 7.90
N TYR A 523 -1.40 30.20 9.10
CA TYR A 523 -0.96 30.91 10.30
C TYR A 523 0.45 31.50 10.10
N GLN A 524 1.41 30.73 9.60
CA GLN A 524 2.76 31.23 9.29
C GLN A 524 2.71 32.37 8.26
N SER A 525 1.90 32.22 7.21
CA SER A 525 1.70 33.27 6.20
C SER A 525 1.16 34.56 6.84
N ARG A 526 0.19 34.46 7.73
CA ARG A 526 -0.35 35.59 8.52
C ARG A 526 0.72 36.24 9.41
N ILE A 527 1.41 35.46 10.24
CA ILE A 527 2.40 35.97 11.21
C ILE A 527 3.66 36.53 10.53
N SER A 528 4.05 35.99 9.37
CA SER A 528 5.21 36.52 8.62
C SER A 528 5.00 37.96 8.15
N SER A 529 3.75 38.37 7.87
CA SER A 529 3.38 39.75 7.53
C SER A 529 3.48 40.75 8.70
N LEU A 530 3.59 40.26 9.94
CA LEU A 530 3.71 41.11 11.13
C LEU A 530 5.19 41.39 11.48
N PRO A 531 5.51 42.61 11.96
CA PRO A 531 6.82 42.93 12.54
C PRO A 531 7.20 41.94 13.65
N VAL A 532 8.48 41.59 13.75
CA VAL A 532 8.97 40.55 14.69
C VAL A 532 8.58 40.85 16.15
N SER A 533 8.55 42.12 16.54
CA SER A 533 8.14 42.60 17.87
C SER A 533 6.68 42.30 18.24
N ASN A 534 5.80 42.10 17.24
CA ASN A 534 4.36 41.96 17.42
C ASN A 534 3.88 40.52 17.17
N ARG A 535 4.81 39.56 17.05
CA ARG A 535 4.47 38.15 16.85
C ARG A 535 4.12 37.52 18.20
N PRO A 536 2.97 36.83 18.34
CA PRO A 536 2.60 36.17 19.58
C PRO A 536 3.59 35.04 19.88
N GLN A 537 3.84 34.78 21.17
CA GLN A 537 4.69 33.67 21.61
C GLN A 537 3.98 32.32 21.47
N GLU A 538 2.65 32.31 21.56
CA GLU A 538 1.79 31.12 21.48
C GLU A 538 1.07 31.03 20.11
N TRP A 539 0.93 29.81 19.61
CA TRP A 539 0.32 29.56 18.29
C TRP A 539 -1.18 29.32 18.41
N ILE A 540 -1.94 30.42 18.43
CA ILE A 540 -3.40 30.42 18.45
C ILE A 540 -3.96 30.48 17.01
N LEU A 541 -4.61 29.41 16.58
CA LEU A 541 -5.31 29.30 15.30
C LEU A 541 -6.67 30.01 15.34
N LEU A 542 -6.91 30.82 14.31
CA LEU A 542 -8.13 31.59 14.07
C LEU A 542 -8.91 30.99 12.87
N PRO A 543 -10.20 31.32 12.69
CA PRO A 543 -11.03 30.73 11.64
C PRO A 543 -10.44 30.84 10.22
N GLN A 544 -9.82 31.99 9.93
CA GLN A 544 -9.12 32.26 8.66
C GLN A 544 -7.92 31.36 8.36
N ASP A 545 -7.35 30.69 9.37
CA ASP A 545 -6.23 29.77 9.15
C ASP A 545 -6.73 28.43 8.59
N PHE A 546 -7.92 27.98 9.01
CA PHE A 546 -8.55 26.75 8.49
C PHE A 546 -9.22 26.96 7.13
N ASP A 547 -9.99 28.05 6.98
CA ASP A 547 -10.56 28.49 5.70
C ASP A 547 -10.38 30.02 5.55
N PRO A 548 -9.44 30.49 4.71
CA PRO A 548 -9.28 31.92 4.41
C PRO A 548 -10.56 32.58 3.88
N SER A 549 -11.47 31.78 3.32
CA SER A 549 -12.76 32.19 2.77
C SER A 549 -13.94 31.92 3.71
N PHE A 550 -13.72 31.66 5.01
CA PHE A 550 -14.81 31.25 5.93
C PHE A 550 -16.00 32.23 5.97
N ASN A 551 -15.75 33.53 5.81
CA ASN A 551 -16.78 34.58 5.75
C ASN A 551 -17.45 34.74 4.35
N ARG A 552 -17.21 33.85 3.38
CA ARG A 552 -17.74 33.94 1.99
C ARG A 552 -19.23 34.26 1.90
N HIS A 553 -20.06 33.70 2.79
CA HIS A 553 -21.50 33.94 2.81
C HIS A 553 -21.87 35.42 3.08
N LYS A 554 -21.04 36.18 3.80
CA LYS A 554 -21.23 37.63 4.02
C LYS A 554 -20.76 38.48 2.83
N SER A 555 -19.85 37.95 2.00
CA SER A 555 -19.24 38.67 0.86
C SER A 555 -19.90 38.36 -0.49
N ALA A 556 -20.58 37.21 -0.61
CA ALA A 556 -21.11 36.64 -1.84
C ALA A 556 -21.93 37.59 -2.74
N PRO A 557 -22.82 38.48 -2.23
CA PRO A 557 -23.56 39.41 -3.08
C PRO A 557 -22.66 40.44 -3.78
N SER A 558 -21.58 40.87 -3.11
CA SER A 558 -20.63 41.86 -3.63
C SER A 558 -19.61 41.25 -4.60
N ASN A 559 -19.34 39.94 -4.48
CA ASN A 559 -18.47 39.21 -5.39
C ASN A 559 -19.18 38.87 -6.70
N LEU A 560 -20.45 38.45 -6.67
CA LEU A 560 -21.17 37.97 -7.86
C LEU A 560 -21.15 39.00 -8.99
N ARG A 561 -21.49 40.27 -8.72
CA ARG A 561 -21.49 41.32 -9.76
C ARG A 561 -20.09 41.65 -10.30
N LYS A 562 -19.03 41.53 -9.47
CA LYS A 562 -17.64 41.66 -9.92
C LYS A 562 -17.22 40.48 -10.80
N LEU A 563 -17.64 39.27 -10.43
CA LEU A 563 -17.29 38.01 -11.10
C LEU A 563 -17.93 37.87 -12.49
N PHE A 564 -19.00 38.63 -12.77
CA PHE A 564 -19.64 38.72 -14.09
C PHE A 564 -19.38 40.03 -14.86
N ALA A 565 -18.59 40.97 -14.32
CA ALA A 565 -18.37 42.29 -14.93
C ALA A 565 -17.70 42.26 -16.33
N ASP A 566 -17.02 41.16 -16.65
CA ASP A 566 -16.36 40.87 -17.94
C ASP A 566 -17.22 40.03 -18.91
N VAL A 567 -18.45 39.67 -18.54
CA VAL A 567 -19.40 38.88 -19.36
C VAL A 567 -20.70 39.66 -19.54
N VAL A 568 -20.77 40.38 -20.66
CA VAL A 568 -21.91 41.24 -21.05
C VAL A 568 -23.03 40.41 -21.66
N GLY A 569 -24.30 40.69 -21.31
CA GLY A 569 -25.47 39.98 -21.85
C GLY A 569 -25.91 38.77 -21.03
N CYS A 570 -25.61 38.73 -19.73
CA CYS A 570 -25.96 37.65 -18.79
C CYS A 570 -26.82 38.14 -17.60
N GLU A 571 -27.50 39.27 -17.74
CA GLU A 571 -28.22 39.97 -16.66
C GLU A 571 -29.38 39.11 -16.09
N SER A 572 -30.05 38.33 -16.95
CA SER A 572 -31.08 37.37 -16.55
C SER A 572 -30.52 36.22 -15.71
N VAL A 573 -29.31 35.76 -16.02
CA VAL A 573 -28.60 34.71 -15.27
C VAL A 573 -28.17 35.25 -13.91
N ILE A 574 -27.61 36.45 -13.87
CA ILE A 574 -27.22 37.15 -12.64
C ILE A 574 -28.42 37.24 -11.69
N HIS A 575 -29.60 37.61 -12.18
CA HIS A 575 -30.80 37.73 -11.34
C HIS A 575 -31.32 36.38 -10.80
N LYS A 576 -31.24 35.29 -11.57
CA LYS A 576 -31.51 33.93 -11.07
C LYS A 576 -30.54 33.56 -9.94
N LEU A 577 -29.24 33.79 -10.14
CA LEU A 577 -28.20 33.46 -9.14
C LEU A 577 -28.29 34.33 -7.87
N GLU A 578 -28.60 35.62 -7.98
CA GLU A 578 -28.93 36.50 -6.82
C GLU A 578 -30.14 35.98 -6.03
N THR A 579 -31.05 35.24 -6.67
CA THR A 579 -32.20 34.63 -6.01
C THR A 579 -31.81 33.34 -5.28
N TYR A 580 -31.03 32.45 -5.91
CA TYR A 580 -30.51 31.26 -5.22
C TYR A 580 -29.60 31.60 -4.03
N GLN A 581 -28.77 32.65 -4.13
CA GLN A 581 -27.97 33.13 -2.99
C GLN A 581 -28.85 33.55 -1.80
N ARG A 582 -29.92 34.32 -2.04
CA ARG A 582 -30.87 34.75 -1.00
C ARG A 582 -31.58 33.56 -0.34
N VAL A 583 -32.00 32.57 -1.12
CA VAL A 583 -32.60 31.32 -0.61
C VAL A 583 -31.60 30.55 0.25
N THR A 584 -30.36 30.36 -0.24
CA THR A 584 -29.27 29.68 0.51
C THR A 584 -29.07 30.31 1.88
N LEU A 585 -28.95 31.63 1.94
CA LEU A 585 -28.71 32.38 3.17
C LEU A 585 -29.88 32.25 4.15
N ALA A 586 -31.12 32.36 3.67
CA ALA A 586 -32.33 32.25 4.48
C ALA A 586 -32.61 30.83 4.99
N MET A 587 -32.10 29.80 4.31
CA MET A 587 -32.18 28.40 4.73
C MET A 587 -31.08 28.05 5.74
N LYS A 588 -29.82 28.43 5.47
CA LYS A 588 -28.71 28.26 6.41
C LYS A 588 -28.94 28.99 7.74
N SER A 589 -29.60 30.15 7.73
CA SER A 589 -29.99 30.85 8.97
C SER A 589 -31.08 30.14 9.80
N ARG A 590 -31.63 29.02 9.30
CA ARG A 590 -32.65 28.19 9.95
C ARG A 590 -32.22 26.72 10.09
N ASP A 591 -30.94 26.42 9.86
CA ASP A 591 -30.36 25.07 9.94
C ASP A 591 -31.02 24.04 8.98
N LEU A 592 -31.51 24.51 7.82
CA LEU A 592 -32.09 23.68 6.76
C LEU A 592 -31.09 23.50 5.61
N ASP A 593 -30.95 22.29 5.06
CA ASP A 593 -30.05 22.04 3.93
C ASP A 593 -30.61 22.69 2.63
N PRO A 594 -29.92 23.69 2.06
CA PRO A 594 -30.35 24.33 0.83
C PRO A 594 -30.28 23.43 -0.43
N ARG A 595 -29.63 22.26 -0.37
CA ARG A 595 -29.42 21.37 -1.53
C ARG A 595 -30.69 20.72 -2.08
N GLU A 596 -31.76 20.65 -1.30
CA GLU A 596 -33.05 20.10 -1.77
C GLU A 596 -33.85 21.11 -2.59
N TYR A 597 -33.58 22.41 -2.44
CA TYR A 597 -34.37 23.50 -3.02
C TYR A 597 -33.61 24.31 -4.08
N ILE A 598 -32.28 24.20 -4.11
CA ILE A 598 -31.45 24.87 -5.11
C ILE A 598 -31.16 23.90 -6.27
N PRO A 599 -31.48 24.27 -7.51
CA PRO A 599 -31.23 23.42 -8.67
C PRO A 599 -29.72 23.17 -8.83
N THR A 600 -29.37 21.90 -9.06
CA THR A 600 -27.98 21.45 -9.34
C THR A 600 -27.77 21.09 -10.81
N ASN A 601 -28.84 21.08 -11.61
CA ASN A 601 -28.86 20.57 -12.97
C ASN A 601 -29.36 21.65 -13.93
N PHE A 602 -28.55 22.03 -14.91
CA PHE A 602 -28.82 23.14 -15.84
C PHE A 602 -28.68 22.74 -17.31
N VAL A 603 -29.47 23.38 -18.18
CA VAL A 603 -29.31 23.30 -19.64
C VAL A 603 -28.99 24.68 -20.20
N PHE A 604 -27.82 24.81 -20.82
CA PHE A 604 -27.34 26.03 -21.45
C PHE A 604 -27.56 25.95 -22.97
N LYS A 605 -28.60 26.60 -23.47
CA LYS A 605 -29.00 26.62 -24.89
C LYS A 605 -28.51 27.89 -25.59
N GLY A 606 -28.18 27.80 -26.88
CA GLY A 606 -28.06 28.97 -27.76
C GLY A 606 -26.91 28.92 -28.78
N PRO A 607 -26.69 29.98 -29.56
CA PRO A 607 -25.68 30.04 -30.64
C PRO A 607 -24.21 29.86 -30.18
N PRO A 608 -23.25 29.60 -31.08
CA PRO A 608 -21.85 29.47 -30.71
C PRO A 608 -21.26 30.82 -30.31
N GLY A 609 -20.30 30.80 -29.38
CA GLY A 609 -19.60 32.01 -28.93
C GLY A 609 -20.41 32.96 -28.04
N THR A 610 -21.53 32.52 -27.47
CA THR A 610 -22.37 33.32 -26.54
C THR A 610 -21.97 33.19 -25.05
N GLY A 611 -20.80 32.61 -24.75
CA GLY A 611 -20.25 32.59 -23.38
C GLY A 611 -20.59 31.37 -22.51
N LYS A 612 -21.42 30.41 -22.96
CA LYS A 612 -21.85 29.19 -22.21
C LYS A 612 -20.77 28.58 -21.28
N THR A 613 -19.62 28.16 -21.81
CA THR A 613 -18.49 27.57 -21.05
C THR A 613 -17.87 28.55 -20.04
N THR A 614 -17.87 29.85 -20.33
CA THR A 614 -17.39 30.89 -19.40
C THR A 614 -18.37 31.08 -18.25
N THR A 615 -19.68 31.07 -18.53
CA THR A 615 -20.73 31.14 -17.52
C THR A 615 -20.76 29.89 -16.62
N ALA A 616 -20.46 28.70 -17.16
CA ALA A 616 -20.30 27.47 -16.38
C ALA A 616 -19.17 27.60 -15.32
N ARG A 617 -17.96 28.00 -15.73
CA ARG A 617 -16.84 28.26 -14.79
C ARG A 617 -17.16 29.30 -13.71
N LYS A 618 -18.03 30.26 -14.01
CA LYS A 618 -18.51 31.26 -13.06
C LYS A 618 -19.62 30.73 -12.15
N LEU A 619 -20.49 29.84 -12.65
CA LEU A 619 -21.50 29.13 -11.88
C LEU A 619 -20.85 28.31 -10.76
N ALA A 620 -19.81 27.52 -11.09
CA ALA A 620 -19.02 26.76 -10.11
C ALA A 620 -18.47 27.66 -8.98
N SER A 621 -17.97 28.85 -9.33
CA SER A 621 -17.48 29.83 -8.37
C SER A 621 -18.61 30.36 -7.46
N VAL A 622 -19.79 30.64 -8.01
CA VAL A 622 -20.97 31.07 -7.24
C VAL A 622 -21.50 29.95 -6.32
N TYR A 623 -21.52 28.69 -6.78
CA TYR A 623 -21.94 27.54 -5.97
C TYR A 623 -20.92 27.19 -4.88
N TYR A 624 -19.64 27.46 -5.11
CA TYR A 624 -18.59 27.41 -4.09
C TYR A 624 -18.73 28.55 -3.06
N ASP A 625 -19.06 29.79 -3.46
CA ASP A 625 -19.34 30.91 -2.55
C ASP A 625 -20.62 30.69 -1.71
N MET A 626 -21.64 30.04 -2.28
CA MET A 626 -22.82 29.55 -1.56
C MET A 626 -22.49 28.37 -0.61
N GLY A 627 -21.30 27.77 -0.74
CA GLY A 627 -20.83 26.66 0.08
C GLY A 627 -21.54 25.33 -0.22
N LEU A 628 -22.05 25.17 -1.44
CA LEU A 628 -22.67 23.94 -1.93
C LEU A 628 -21.63 22.99 -2.53
N LEU A 629 -20.63 23.54 -3.23
CA LEU A 629 -19.48 22.84 -3.79
C LEU A 629 -18.26 22.92 -2.87
N THR A 630 -17.38 21.91 -2.95
CA THR A 630 -16.13 21.84 -2.19
C THR A 630 -15.00 22.62 -2.87
N GLU A 631 -15.04 22.78 -4.19
CA GLU A 631 -14.04 23.50 -5.01
C GLU A 631 -14.72 24.25 -6.17
N PRO A 632 -14.21 25.42 -6.60
CA PRO A 632 -14.76 26.20 -7.73
C PRO A 632 -14.34 25.66 -9.12
N SER A 633 -13.81 24.45 -9.21
CA SER A 633 -13.30 23.85 -10.44
C SER A 633 -14.39 23.19 -11.28
N VAL A 634 -14.30 23.32 -12.61
CA VAL A 634 -15.15 22.62 -13.58
C VAL A 634 -14.39 21.46 -14.22
N VAL A 635 -15.09 20.33 -14.43
CA VAL A 635 -14.66 19.21 -15.26
C VAL A 635 -15.39 19.30 -16.61
N GLU A 636 -14.68 19.66 -17.66
CA GLU A 636 -15.23 19.72 -19.02
C GLU A 636 -15.10 18.35 -19.70
N CYS A 637 -16.19 17.84 -20.28
CA CYS A 637 -16.24 16.52 -20.92
C CYS A 637 -16.90 16.58 -22.30
N SER A 638 -16.27 15.95 -23.29
CA SER A 638 -16.85 15.72 -24.61
C SER A 638 -17.56 14.36 -24.68
N ALA A 639 -18.38 14.15 -25.71
CA ALA A 639 -18.98 12.85 -25.98
C ALA A 639 -17.92 11.72 -26.08
N SER A 640 -16.79 12.02 -26.73
CA SER A 640 -15.69 11.07 -26.97
C SER A 640 -14.99 10.59 -25.70
N ASP A 641 -15.01 11.37 -24.61
CA ASP A 641 -14.39 10.98 -23.34
C ASP A 641 -15.19 9.85 -22.64
N LEU A 642 -16.50 9.86 -22.85
CA LEU A 642 -17.48 9.01 -22.15
C LEU A 642 -17.87 7.77 -22.95
N ILE A 643 -17.77 7.80 -24.28
CA ILE A 643 -18.02 6.64 -25.16
C ILE A 643 -16.91 5.59 -25.01
N GLY A 644 -17.27 4.33 -24.76
CA GLY A 644 -16.36 3.18 -24.77
C GLY A 644 -15.84 2.85 -26.18
N LYS A 645 -14.61 2.31 -26.30
CA LYS A 645 -14.12 1.76 -27.58
C LYS A 645 -14.88 0.50 -28.02
N TYR A 646 -15.62 -0.11 -27.09
CA TYR A 646 -16.40 -1.33 -27.27
C TYR A 646 -17.78 -1.15 -26.60
N ILE A 647 -18.78 -1.87 -27.11
CA ILE A 647 -20.15 -1.87 -26.59
C ILE A 647 -20.13 -2.32 -25.11
N GLY A 648 -20.81 -1.57 -24.23
CA GLY A 648 -20.84 -1.82 -22.79
C GLY A 648 -19.84 -1.01 -21.94
N HIS A 649 -18.74 -0.50 -22.51
CA HIS A 649 -17.72 0.23 -21.74
C HIS A 649 -18.07 1.69 -21.38
N SER A 650 -19.14 2.25 -21.95
CA SER A 650 -19.53 3.66 -21.69
C SER A 650 -20.05 3.88 -20.27
N GLY A 651 -20.68 2.86 -19.65
CA GLY A 651 -21.20 2.94 -18.28
C GLY A 651 -20.10 3.20 -17.23
N PRO A 652 -19.13 2.28 -17.08
CA PRO A 652 -18.00 2.45 -16.15
C PRO A 652 -17.17 3.71 -16.40
N LYS A 653 -17.02 4.15 -17.66
CA LYS A 653 -16.37 5.43 -17.98
C LYS A 653 -17.14 6.62 -17.40
N THR A 654 -18.46 6.65 -17.57
CA THR A 654 -19.33 7.73 -17.07
C THR A 654 -19.31 7.81 -15.55
N ALA A 655 -19.40 6.66 -14.88
CA ALA A 655 -19.22 6.58 -13.43
C ALA A 655 -17.86 7.15 -12.98
N LYS A 656 -16.76 6.77 -13.63
CA LYS A 656 -15.40 7.23 -13.30
C LYS A 656 -15.20 8.73 -13.53
N VAL A 657 -15.91 9.34 -14.48
CA VAL A 657 -15.91 10.80 -14.68
C VAL A 657 -16.68 11.50 -13.56
N LEU A 658 -17.87 11.01 -13.20
CA LEU A 658 -18.65 11.57 -12.09
C LEU A 658 -17.94 11.43 -10.74
N GLU A 659 -17.22 10.33 -10.49
CA GLU A 659 -16.42 10.14 -9.29
C GLU A 659 -15.28 11.17 -9.15
N LYS A 660 -14.63 11.53 -10.27
CA LYS A 660 -13.63 12.62 -10.31
C LYS A 660 -14.23 14.01 -10.11
N ALA A 661 -15.54 14.14 -10.31
CA ALA A 661 -16.29 15.40 -10.25
C ALA A 661 -17.09 15.58 -8.95
N LEU A 662 -17.01 14.66 -7.98
CA LEU A 662 -17.65 14.83 -6.66
C LEU A 662 -17.20 16.14 -6.00
N GLY A 663 -18.17 17.01 -5.66
CA GLY A 663 -17.91 18.34 -5.11
C GLY A 663 -17.50 19.41 -6.14
N ARG A 664 -17.66 19.15 -7.45
CA ARG A 664 -17.30 20.02 -8.59
C ARG A 664 -18.45 20.16 -9.59
N GLU A 665 -18.29 21.04 -10.58
CA GLU A 665 -19.22 21.18 -11.71
C GLU A 665 -18.76 20.35 -12.92
N VAL A 666 -19.71 19.82 -13.71
CA VAL A 666 -19.45 19.04 -14.93
C VAL A 666 -20.14 19.67 -16.15
N GLN A 667 -19.41 19.93 -17.23
CA GLN A 667 -19.96 20.38 -18.52
C GLN A 667 -19.94 19.24 -19.56
N TYR A 668 -21.01 19.13 -20.37
CA TYR A 668 -21.27 17.93 -21.19
C TYR A 668 -21.87 18.17 -22.60
N ALA A 669 -21.69 17.20 -23.53
CA ALA A 669 -22.32 17.13 -24.86
C ALA A 669 -22.89 15.73 -25.28
N ASN A 670 -24.21 15.67 -25.44
CA ASN A 670 -25.17 14.76 -26.13
C ASN A 670 -25.17 13.20 -26.06
N GLU A 671 -24.10 12.42 -26.24
CA GLU A 671 -24.21 10.99 -26.63
C GLU A 671 -24.33 9.88 -25.52
N VAL A 672 -24.46 10.21 -24.23
CA VAL A 672 -24.28 9.29 -23.05
C VAL A 672 -25.32 9.56 -21.94
N VAL A 673 -26.51 9.98 -22.36
CA VAL A 673 -27.51 10.64 -21.51
C VAL A 673 -28.25 9.69 -20.56
N SER A 674 -28.56 8.46 -20.98
CA SER A 674 -29.32 7.49 -20.17
C SER A 674 -28.55 7.04 -18.92
N GLU A 675 -27.27 6.73 -19.08
CA GLU A 675 -26.38 6.35 -17.98
C GLU A 675 -26.13 7.51 -17.01
N LEU A 676 -25.89 8.71 -17.55
CA LEU A 676 -25.75 9.93 -16.75
C LEU A 676 -26.99 10.17 -15.88
N VAL A 677 -28.18 10.00 -16.46
CA VAL A 677 -29.46 10.09 -15.74
C VAL A 677 -29.53 9.04 -14.61
N ASP A 678 -29.22 7.76 -14.87
CA ASP A 678 -29.24 6.73 -13.82
C ASP A 678 -28.27 7.08 -12.67
N LEU A 679 -27.03 7.42 -13.00
CA LEU A 679 -26.00 7.77 -12.02
C LEU A 679 -26.38 9.00 -11.18
N MET A 680 -27.00 10.02 -11.77
CA MET A 680 -27.52 11.20 -11.05
C MET A 680 -28.65 10.86 -10.06
N THR A 681 -29.31 9.70 -10.18
CA THR A 681 -30.32 9.22 -9.20
C THR A 681 -29.68 8.74 -7.90
N LYS A 682 -28.45 8.22 -7.96
CA LYS A 682 -27.83 7.48 -6.86
C LYS A 682 -27.39 8.45 -5.76
N GLU A 683 -27.61 8.08 -4.50
CA GLU A 683 -27.27 8.90 -3.31
C GLU A 683 -25.78 9.28 -3.23
N LYS A 684 -24.91 8.53 -3.93
CA LYS A 684 -23.50 8.87 -4.11
C LYS A 684 -23.30 10.23 -4.80
N PHE A 685 -24.16 10.61 -5.75
CA PHE A 685 -24.00 11.79 -6.61
C PHE A 685 -25.09 12.86 -6.43
N LYS A 686 -26.33 12.45 -6.10
CA LYS A 686 -27.48 13.36 -5.92
C LYS A 686 -27.13 14.50 -4.93
N GLY A 687 -27.30 15.75 -5.37
CA GLY A 687 -27.05 16.95 -4.56
C GLY A 687 -25.57 17.27 -4.23
N LYS A 688 -24.61 16.47 -4.72
CA LYS A 688 -23.16 16.59 -4.43
C LYS A 688 -22.31 17.07 -5.61
N ILE A 689 -22.93 17.27 -6.77
CA ILE A 689 -22.33 17.76 -8.01
C ILE A 689 -23.27 18.76 -8.67
N VAL A 690 -22.72 19.65 -9.49
CA VAL A 690 -23.51 20.51 -10.41
C VAL A 690 -23.29 20.01 -11.83
N VAL A 691 -24.36 19.80 -12.60
CA VAL A 691 -24.28 19.26 -13.97
C VAL A 691 -24.87 20.26 -14.95
N VAL A 692 -24.09 20.60 -15.98
CA VAL A 692 -24.47 21.57 -17.02
C VAL A 692 -24.38 20.91 -18.40
N LEU A 693 -25.54 20.68 -19.02
CA LEU A 693 -25.62 20.30 -20.44
C LEU A 693 -25.49 21.57 -21.27
N ALA A 694 -24.60 21.63 -22.26
CA ALA A 694 -24.39 22.84 -23.04
C ALA A 694 -24.35 22.54 -24.54
N GLY A 695 -25.23 23.17 -25.32
CA GLY A 695 -25.38 22.88 -26.74
C GLY A 695 -26.07 23.97 -27.55
N TYR A 696 -26.34 23.66 -28.81
CA TYR A 696 -27.20 24.48 -29.67
C TYR A 696 -28.67 24.28 -29.29
N GLU A 697 -29.49 25.29 -29.54
CA GLU A 697 -30.88 25.32 -29.07
C GLU A 697 -31.73 24.18 -29.67
N ASP A 698 -31.69 24.01 -30.99
CA ASP A 698 -32.42 22.94 -31.69
C ASP A 698 -31.97 21.54 -31.24
N GLU A 699 -30.66 21.31 -31.15
CA GLU A 699 -30.09 20.03 -30.70
C GLU A 699 -30.48 19.70 -29.25
N MET A 700 -30.50 20.70 -28.36
CA MET A 700 -30.89 20.51 -26.97
C MET A 700 -32.39 20.29 -26.81
N ASN A 701 -33.22 20.97 -27.61
CA ASN A 701 -34.66 20.74 -27.65
C ASN A 701 -34.99 19.32 -28.13
N ILE A 702 -34.29 18.82 -29.15
CA ILE A 702 -34.38 17.43 -29.62
C ILE A 702 -33.94 16.45 -28.53
N LEU A 703 -32.80 16.71 -27.86
CA LEU A 703 -32.29 15.83 -26.80
C LEU A 703 -33.28 15.69 -25.63
N LEU A 704 -33.82 16.82 -25.14
CA LEU A 704 -34.79 16.85 -24.05
C LEU A 704 -36.12 16.20 -24.45
N GLY A 705 -36.58 16.42 -25.69
CA GLY A 705 -37.79 15.79 -26.23
C GLY A 705 -37.66 14.28 -26.45
N THR A 706 -36.44 13.78 -26.69
CA THR A 706 -36.17 12.35 -26.92
C THR A 706 -36.19 11.53 -25.62
N ASN A 707 -35.92 12.14 -24.46
CA ASN A 707 -35.89 11.44 -23.17
C ASN A 707 -36.65 12.22 -22.07
N PRO A 708 -37.90 11.83 -21.75
CA PRO A 708 -38.68 12.46 -20.68
C PRO A 708 -37.99 12.43 -19.30
N GLY A 709 -37.18 11.41 -19.04
CA GLY A 709 -36.38 11.30 -17.81
C GLY A 709 -35.26 12.34 -17.73
N LEU A 710 -34.76 12.84 -18.87
CA LEU A 710 -33.82 13.96 -18.89
C LEU A 710 -34.53 15.28 -18.59
N ALA A 711 -35.62 15.56 -19.31
CA ALA A 711 -36.40 16.80 -19.13
C ALA A 711 -36.89 16.98 -17.69
N SER A 712 -37.36 15.90 -17.05
CA SER A 712 -37.78 15.91 -15.64
C SER A 712 -36.67 16.26 -14.64
N ARG A 713 -35.40 16.01 -15.00
CA ARG A 713 -34.24 16.13 -14.09
C ARG A 713 -33.38 17.37 -14.34
N PHE A 714 -33.60 18.06 -15.45
CA PHE A 714 -32.96 19.32 -15.82
C PHE A 714 -34.02 20.43 -15.97
N PRO A 715 -34.68 20.84 -14.87
CA PRO A 715 -35.79 21.80 -14.92
C PRO A 715 -35.36 23.24 -15.19
N GLU A 716 -34.07 23.57 -14.99
CA GLU A 716 -33.55 24.93 -15.19
C GLU A 716 -32.86 25.10 -16.53
N GLU A 717 -33.52 25.86 -17.41
CA GLU A 717 -32.97 26.26 -18.69
C GLU A 717 -32.40 27.69 -18.62
N ILE A 718 -31.27 27.89 -19.29
CA ILE A 718 -30.62 29.18 -19.51
C ILE A 718 -30.39 29.34 -21.01
N CYS A 719 -31.15 30.24 -21.62
CA CYS A 719 -31.04 30.57 -23.04
C CYS A 719 -30.10 31.77 -23.24
N PHE A 720 -29.03 31.55 -24.00
CA PHE A 720 -28.04 32.56 -24.36
C PHE A 720 -28.37 33.11 -25.75
N ALA A 721 -28.91 34.33 -25.80
CA ALA A 721 -29.22 35.01 -27.05
C ALA A 721 -27.96 35.44 -27.84
N ASN A 722 -28.14 35.84 -29.09
CA ASN A 722 -27.09 36.54 -29.84
C ASN A 722 -26.76 37.88 -29.16
N LEU A 723 -25.49 38.26 -29.21
CA LEU A 723 -25.01 39.52 -28.64
C LEU A 723 -25.59 40.71 -29.43
N SER A 724 -25.96 41.78 -28.71
CA SER A 724 -26.42 43.00 -29.36
C SER A 724 -25.28 43.67 -30.17
N PRO A 725 -25.58 44.42 -31.24
CA PRO A 725 -24.54 45.13 -31.99
C PRO A 725 -23.68 46.06 -31.12
N GLN A 726 -24.29 46.72 -30.12
CA GLN A 726 -23.61 47.57 -29.15
C GLN A 726 -22.66 46.77 -28.26
N THR A 727 -23.13 45.64 -27.72
CA THR A 727 -22.31 44.69 -26.93
C THR A 727 -21.13 44.14 -27.72
N CYS A 728 -21.31 43.87 -29.02
CA CYS A 728 -20.23 43.44 -29.90
C CYS A 728 -19.13 44.51 -30.05
N VAL A 729 -19.49 45.80 -30.13
CA VAL A 729 -18.51 46.92 -30.18
C VAL A 729 -17.81 47.10 -28.84
N GLU A 730 -18.51 46.93 -27.72
CA GLU A 730 -17.91 46.98 -26.38
C GLU A 730 -16.86 45.86 -26.18
N ILE A 731 -17.22 44.61 -26.51
CA ILE A 731 -16.28 43.48 -26.46
C ILE A 731 -15.08 43.71 -27.39
N LEU A 732 -15.30 44.25 -28.60
CA LEU A 732 -14.22 44.62 -29.51
C LEU A 732 -13.28 45.65 -28.86
N ARG A 733 -13.83 46.70 -28.22
CA ARG A 733 -13.08 47.74 -27.51
C ARG A 733 -12.23 47.14 -26.37
N ILE A 734 -12.82 46.25 -25.56
CA ILE A 734 -12.13 45.58 -24.45
C ILE A 734 -10.96 44.72 -24.97
N ARG A 735 -11.19 43.88 -26.00
CA ARG A 735 -10.15 42.97 -26.54
C ARG A 735 -9.00 43.71 -27.24
N VAL A 736 -9.27 44.81 -27.93
CA VAL A 736 -8.23 45.62 -28.57
C VAL A 736 -7.46 46.47 -27.53
N LYS A 737 -8.15 46.99 -26.50
CA LYS A 737 -7.49 47.67 -25.37
C LYS A 737 -6.57 46.74 -24.57
N GLN A 738 -6.94 45.46 -24.42
CA GLN A 738 -6.06 44.43 -23.83
C GLN A 738 -4.77 44.19 -24.64
N ALA A 739 -4.76 44.49 -25.94
CA ALA A 739 -3.57 44.45 -26.79
C ALA A 739 -2.73 45.75 -26.75
N GLY A 740 -3.06 46.70 -25.86
CA GLY A 740 -2.35 47.98 -25.72
C GLY A 740 -2.71 49.04 -26.76
N ILE A 741 -3.73 48.79 -27.59
CA ILE A 741 -4.10 49.68 -28.72
C ILE A 741 -5.23 50.64 -28.29
N GLY A 742 -5.03 51.94 -28.55
CA GLY A 742 -6.02 52.99 -28.30
C GLY A 742 -7.14 53.03 -29.36
N LEU A 743 -8.38 53.14 -28.89
CA LEU A 743 -9.60 53.22 -29.71
C LEU A 743 -10.50 54.43 -29.33
N GLY A 744 -9.90 55.61 -29.09
CA GLY A 744 -10.65 56.80 -28.65
C GLY A 744 -11.76 57.27 -29.62
N PHE A 745 -11.64 56.96 -30.91
CA PHE A 745 -12.67 57.26 -31.91
C PHE A 745 -13.91 56.34 -31.84
N LEU A 746 -13.90 55.30 -31.00
CA LEU A 746 -15.03 54.39 -30.77
C LEU A 746 -15.78 54.69 -29.46
N GLU A 747 -15.54 55.83 -28.80
CA GLU A 747 -16.29 56.24 -27.61
C GLU A 747 -17.76 56.57 -27.93
N GLU A 748 -18.61 56.64 -26.90
CA GLU A 748 -20.03 56.95 -27.07
C GLU A 748 -20.22 58.39 -27.57
N GLY A 749 -21.09 58.58 -28.56
CA GLY A 749 -21.30 59.87 -29.23
C GLY A 749 -20.36 60.17 -30.41
N GLN A 750 -19.30 59.40 -30.63
CA GLN A 750 -18.44 59.54 -31.83
C GLN A 750 -19.13 59.01 -33.09
N PRO A 751 -19.04 59.69 -34.26
CA PRO A 751 -19.68 59.23 -35.50
C PRO A 751 -19.12 57.91 -36.03
N ALA A 752 -17.85 57.59 -35.74
CA ALA A 752 -17.24 56.32 -36.12
C ALA A 752 -17.77 55.13 -35.30
N ASN A 753 -18.25 55.35 -34.07
CA ASN A 753 -18.92 54.33 -33.26
C ASN A 753 -20.28 53.95 -33.87
N ALA A 754 -21.05 54.93 -34.36
CA ALA A 754 -22.31 54.68 -35.06
C ALA A 754 -22.11 53.84 -36.35
N GLU A 755 -21.12 54.19 -37.18
CA GLU A 755 -20.79 53.41 -38.39
C GLU A 755 -20.37 51.96 -38.07
N VAL A 756 -19.49 51.78 -37.06
CA VAL A 756 -19.04 50.44 -36.66
C VAL A 756 -20.17 49.62 -36.04
N THR A 757 -21.09 50.26 -35.30
CA THR A 757 -22.31 49.61 -34.77
C THR A 757 -23.26 49.19 -35.90
N GLU A 758 -23.43 50.01 -36.95
CA GLU A 758 -24.24 49.65 -38.13
C GLU A 758 -23.63 48.47 -38.92
N LEU A 759 -22.30 48.44 -39.05
CA LEU A 759 -21.58 47.30 -39.64
C LEU A 759 -21.75 46.03 -38.79
N MET A 760 -21.66 46.14 -37.46
CA MET A 760 -21.94 45.03 -36.55
C MET A 760 -23.40 44.54 -36.62
N ALA A 761 -24.37 45.44 -36.79
CA ALA A 761 -25.77 45.05 -36.98
C ALA A 761 -25.95 44.18 -38.23
N LYS A 762 -25.26 44.51 -39.34
CA LYS A 762 -25.23 43.68 -40.55
C LYS A 762 -24.59 42.32 -40.27
N PHE A 763 -23.50 42.25 -39.52
CA PHE A 763 -22.89 40.98 -39.10
C PHE A 763 -23.82 40.08 -38.28
N VAL A 764 -24.54 40.64 -37.30
CA VAL A 764 -25.49 39.88 -36.44
C VAL A 764 -26.61 39.23 -37.26
N THR A 765 -26.97 39.80 -38.42
CA THR A 765 -27.95 39.21 -39.36
C THR A 765 -27.39 38.13 -40.30
N THR A 766 -26.07 37.87 -40.32
CA THR A 766 -25.48 36.89 -41.24
C THR A 766 -25.69 35.44 -40.78
N LYS A 767 -25.98 34.53 -41.73
CA LYS A 767 -25.96 33.08 -41.45
C LYS A 767 -24.55 32.66 -41.03
N GLY A 768 -24.44 31.98 -39.89
CA GLY A 768 -23.16 31.51 -39.35
C GLY A 768 -22.44 32.50 -38.39
N TRP A 769 -23.13 33.53 -37.88
CA TRP A 769 -22.58 34.41 -36.85
C TRP A 769 -22.21 33.66 -35.55
N GLY A 770 -20.94 33.73 -35.19
CA GLY A 770 -20.30 33.08 -34.03
C GLY A 770 -20.11 33.98 -32.81
N ASN A 771 -20.86 35.09 -32.71
CA ASN A 771 -20.88 36.01 -31.57
C ASN A 771 -19.46 36.43 -31.12
N ALA A 772 -19.10 36.24 -29.84
CA ALA A 772 -17.82 36.72 -29.30
C ALA A 772 -16.61 36.07 -29.99
N ARG A 773 -16.76 34.89 -30.62
CA ARG A 773 -15.69 34.23 -31.39
C ARG A 773 -15.37 34.97 -32.68
N ASP A 774 -16.39 35.53 -33.33
CA ASP A 774 -16.23 36.37 -34.52
C ASP A 774 -15.72 37.75 -34.14
N VAL A 775 -16.23 38.35 -33.06
CA VAL A 775 -15.69 39.61 -32.50
C VAL A 775 -14.22 39.48 -32.10
N GLU A 776 -13.80 38.34 -31.55
CA GLU A 776 -12.39 38.06 -31.26
C GLU A 776 -11.55 37.90 -32.54
N THR A 777 -12.13 37.31 -33.59
CA THR A 777 -11.47 37.19 -34.90
C THR A 777 -11.28 38.57 -35.55
N LEU A 778 -12.30 39.43 -35.46
CA LEU A 778 -12.24 40.84 -35.88
C LEU A 778 -11.21 41.63 -35.07
N ALA A 779 -11.20 41.50 -33.74
CA ALA A 779 -10.19 42.14 -32.88
C ALA A 779 -8.76 41.71 -33.26
N LYS A 780 -8.53 40.40 -33.48
CA LYS A 780 -7.24 39.87 -33.96
C LYS A 780 -6.86 40.40 -35.34
N GLY A 781 -7.83 40.56 -36.25
CA GLY A 781 -7.63 41.19 -37.56
C GLY A 781 -7.23 42.65 -37.47
N ILE A 782 -7.91 43.42 -36.61
CA ILE A 782 -7.59 44.84 -36.33
C ILE A 782 -6.18 44.96 -35.73
N CYS A 783 -5.86 44.19 -34.70
CA CYS A 783 -4.52 44.17 -34.11
C CYS A 783 -3.46 43.84 -35.17
N ARG A 784 -3.67 42.82 -36.01
CA ARG A 784 -2.75 42.47 -37.10
C ARG A 784 -2.57 43.62 -38.10
N GLY A 785 -3.64 44.32 -38.47
CA GLY A 785 -3.57 45.50 -39.35
C GLY A 785 -2.76 46.65 -38.75
N VAL A 786 -2.94 46.94 -37.46
CA VAL A 786 -2.17 47.95 -36.72
C VAL A 786 -0.70 47.54 -36.60
N PHE A 787 -0.39 46.30 -36.20
CA PHE A 787 1.00 45.84 -36.11
C PHE A 787 1.71 45.75 -37.46
N ALA A 788 1.00 45.50 -38.56
CA ALA A 788 1.56 45.47 -39.91
C ALA A 788 1.78 46.87 -40.53
N SER A 789 1.31 47.94 -39.89
CA SER A 789 1.45 49.33 -40.36
C SER A 789 2.41 50.18 -39.50
N LEU A 790 3.12 49.57 -38.54
CA LEU A 790 4.12 50.22 -37.71
C LEU A 790 5.54 50.11 -38.32
N GLU A 791 6.07 51.23 -38.83
CA GLU A 791 7.49 51.36 -39.22
C GLU A 791 8.37 51.90 -38.07
N GLY A 792 7.96 51.72 -36.80
CA GLY A 792 8.77 52.19 -35.66
C GLY A 792 8.08 52.07 -34.30
N CYS A 793 8.77 52.56 -33.27
CA CYS A 793 8.31 52.56 -31.89
C CYS A 793 7.58 53.89 -31.57
N GLY A 794 6.31 53.97 -31.96
CA GLY A 794 5.40 55.08 -31.65
C GLY A 794 4.12 54.57 -30.98
N ASP A 795 3.32 55.50 -30.42
CA ASP A 795 2.09 55.16 -29.70
C ASP A 795 1.09 54.36 -30.56
N LEU A 796 0.59 53.25 -30.02
CA LEU A 796 -0.35 52.36 -30.70
C LEU A 796 -1.77 52.93 -30.75
N ALA A 797 -1.98 53.96 -31.55
CA ALA A 797 -3.31 54.46 -31.91
C ALA A 797 -3.81 53.75 -33.18
N CYS A 798 -4.97 53.09 -33.11
CA CYS A 798 -5.63 52.57 -34.30
C CYS A 798 -6.35 53.71 -35.05
N THR A 799 -6.49 53.59 -36.37
CA THR A 799 -7.29 54.52 -37.19
C THR A 799 -8.63 53.92 -37.58
N ARG A 800 -9.64 54.78 -37.83
CA ARG A 800 -10.98 54.37 -38.30
C ARG A 800 -10.91 53.44 -39.50
N ASP A 801 -10.05 53.76 -40.47
CA ASP A 801 -9.97 53.05 -41.75
C ASP A 801 -9.48 51.61 -41.62
N VAL A 802 -8.61 51.32 -40.64
CA VAL A 802 -8.19 49.94 -40.34
C VAL A 802 -9.35 49.13 -39.76
N VAL A 803 -10.10 49.69 -38.80
CA VAL A 803 -11.26 49.00 -38.19
C VAL A 803 -12.37 48.76 -39.23
N VAL A 804 -12.76 49.81 -39.95
CA VAL A 804 -13.80 49.74 -40.99
C VAL A 804 -13.34 48.85 -42.16
N GLY A 805 -12.05 48.89 -42.52
CA GLY A 805 -11.45 48.03 -43.55
C GLY A 805 -11.52 46.55 -43.21
N VAL A 806 -11.14 46.15 -41.98
CA VAL A 806 -11.22 44.76 -41.51
C VAL A 806 -12.68 44.28 -41.43
N LEU A 807 -13.58 45.11 -40.89
CA LEU A 807 -15.02 44.80 -40.84
C LEU A 807 -15.61 44.59 -42.24
N ARG A 808 -15.38 45.52 -43.18
CA ARG A 808 -15.85 45.40 -44.57
C ARG A 808 -15.14 44.28 -45.34
N GLY A 809 -13.92 43.90 -44.96
CA GLY A 809 -13.21 42.73 -45.49
C GLY A 809 -13.94 41.43 -45.12
N MET A 810 -14.08 41.15 -43.82
CA MET A 810 -14.72 39.94 -43.30
C MET A 810 -16.21 39.85 -43.69
N LEU A 811 -16.91 41.00 -43.83
CA LEU A 811 -18.29 41.02 -44.33
C LEU A 811 -18.35 40.59 -45.81
N ARG A 812 -17.40 41.06 -46.65
CA ARG A 812 -17.32 40.69 -48.08
C ARG A 812 -16.94 39.23 -48.28
N GLU A 813 -16.04 38.68 -47.46
CA GLU A 813 -15.70 37.25 -47.50
C GLU A 813 -16.92 36.37 -47.18
N ARG A 814 -17.73 36.76 -46.18
CA ARG A 814 -18.96 36.03 -45.83
C ARG A 814 -20.08 36.16 -46.85
N MET A 815 -20.20 37.32 -47.51
CA MET A 815 -21.13 37.49 -48.64
C MET A 815 -20.69 36.64 -49.85
N ARG A 816 -19.38 36.65 -50.19
CA ARG A 816 -18.83 35.81 -51.27
C ARG A 816 -18.92 34.31 -50.99
N GLY A 817 -18.87 33.88 -49.73
CA GLY A 817 -19.09 32.48 -49.35
C GLY A 817 -20.47 31.91 -49.70
N GLY A 818 -21.41 32.74 -50.17
CA GLY A 818 -22.71 32.32 -50.72
C GLY A 818 -22.73 32.10 -52.24
N GLU A 819 -21.73 32.58 -52.99
CA GLU A 819 -21.65 32.45 -54.45
C GLU A 819 -20.28 31.89 -54.87
N CYS A 820 -20.26 30.61 -55.26
CA CYS A 820 -19.06 30.00 -55.82
C CYS A 820 -18.73 30.65 -57.17
N VAL A 821 -17.53 31.26 -57.26
CA VAL A 821 -16.86 31.56 -58.53
C VAL A 821 -15.48 30.92 -58.47
N GLU A 822 -15.20 30.02 -59.41
CA GLU A 822 -13.86 29.54 -59.68
C GLU A 822 -13.12 30.63 -60.47
N ASP A 823 -12.14 31.28 -59.83
CA ASP A 823 -11.16 32.12 -60.52
C ASP A 823 -9.75 31.65 -60.13
N GLU A 824 -9.00 31.15 -61.11
CA GLU A 824 -7.59 30.77 -60.95
C GLU A 824 -6.73 32.01 -60.71
N VAL A 825 -6.27 32.21 -59.47
CA VAL A 825 -5.22 33.19 -59.20
C VAL A 825 -3.86 32.49 -59.16
N THR A 826 -3.19 32.51 -60.32
CA THR A 826 -1.79 32.13 -60.45
C THR A 826 -0.89 33.16 -59.74
N TRP A 827 -0.15 32.73 -58.72
CA TRP A 827 0.95 33.51 -58.15
C TRP A 827 2.28 32.84 -58.50
N GLY A 828 3.14 33.57 -59.20
CA GLY A 828 4.39 33.05 -59.74
C GLY A 828 5.38 32.59 -58.67
N THR A 829 6.01 31.45 -58.93
CA THR A 829 7.15 30.95 -58.15
C THR A 829 8.34 31.91 -58.24
N SER A 830 8.79 32.43 -57.11
CA SER A 830 10.16 32.92 -56.93
C SER A 830 10.84 32.07 -55.85
N GLU A 831 12.02 31.54 -56.16
CA GLU A 831 12.75 30.65 -55.26
C GLU A 831 13.41 31.44 -54.13
N ILE A 832 13.15 31.05 -52.88
CA ILE A 832 14.06 31.35 -51.76
C ILE A 832 14.32 30.05 -51.01
N ARG A 833 15.57 29.57 -51.09
CA ARG A 833 16.07 28.43 -50.32
C ARG A 833 16.45 28.89 -48.90
N GLY A 834 15.93 28.24 -47.85
CA GLY A 834 16.34 28.51 -46.48
C GLY A 834 15.55 27.75 -45.42
N ALA A 835 16.17 26.71 -44.84
CA ALA A 835 15.70 25.82 -43.78
C ALA A 835 14.76 26.41 -42.70
N ASN A 836 13.63 25.72 -42.40
CA ASN A 836 13.55 24.76 -41.28
C ASN A 836 12.21 23.99 -41.21
N ASP A 837 12.21 22.86 -40.50
CA ASP A 837 11.10 21.91 -40.38
C ASP A 837 9.79 22.48 -39.78
N ARG A 838 8.69 22.48 -40.56
CA ARG A 838 7.31 22.31 -40.07
C ARG A 838 6.44 21.55 -41.08
N LYS A 839 6.18 20.28 -40.81
CA LYS A 839 5.24 19.45 -41.60
C LYS A 839 3.81 19.96 -41.45
N VAL A 840 3.27 20.60 -42.50
CA VAL A 840 1.84 20.90 -42.60
C VAL A 840 1.09 19.63 -42.99
N VAL A 841 0.26 19.10 -42.07
CA VAL A 841 -0.57 17.93 -42.34
C VAL A 841 -1.74 18.31 -43.25
N LYS A 842 -1.67 17.89 -44.52
CA LYS A 842 -2.73 18.09 -45.50
C LYS A 842 -3.86 17.08 -45.24
N VAL A 843 -4.90 17.49 -44.52
CA VAL A 843 -6.09 16.64 -44.26
C VAL A 843 -6.89 16.50 -45.55
N ASN A 844 -6.63 15.42 -46.28
CA ASN A 844 -7.37 15.07 -47.48
C ASN A 844 -8.73 14.48 -47.09
N ARG A 845 -9.85 15.18 -47.36
CA ARG A 845 -11.20 14.59 -47.26
C ARG A 845 -11.35 13.51 -48.34
N ARG A 846 -11.06 12.25 -48.00
CA ARG A 846 -11.53 11.10 -48.79
C ARG A 846 -13.03 10.92 -48.56
N THR A 847 -13.83 11.35 -49.52
CA THR A 847 -15.22 10.89 -49.67
C THR A 847 -15.20 9.38 -49.92
N GLY A 848 -15.74 8.61 -48.98
CA GLY A 848 -15.85 7.15 -49.10
C GLY A 848 -16.91 6.76 -50.13
N GLN A 849 -16.48 6.44 -51.35
CA GLN A 849 -17.35 5.87 -52.37
C GLN A 849 -17.49 4.37 -52.12
N ARG A 850 -18.72 3.89 -51.91
CA ARG A 850 -19.02 2.45 -51.73
C ARG A 850 -18.51 1.65 -52.93
N ARG A 851 -17.93 0.48 -52.66
CA ARG A 851 -17.99 -0.68 -53.57
C ARG A 851 -18.54 -1.87 -52.80
N ASN A 852 -19.54 -2.51 -53.41
CA ASN A 852 -19.95 -3.86 -53.04
C ASN A 852 -18.90 -4.81 -53.62
N GLU A 853 -18.45 -5.78 -52.82
CA GLU A 853 -18.63 -7.23 -53.02
C GLU A 853 -18.21 -7.96 -51.74
#